data_AF-A0A3A9ZMK3-F1
#
_entry.id   AF-A0A3A9ZMK3-F1
#
_cell.length_a   1.000
_cell.length_b   1.000
_cell.length_c   1.000
_cell.angle_alpha   90.00
_cell.angle_beta   90.00
_cell.angle_gamma   90.00
#
_symmetry.space_group_name_H-M   'P 1'
#
loop_
_entity.id
_entity.type
_entity.pdbx_description
1 polymer ?
#
loop_
_entity_poly.entity_id
_entity_poly.type
_entity_poly.pdbx_seq_one_letter_code
_entity_poly.pdbx_strand_id
1 'polypeptide(L)'
;MVTVAVLSGLGAAVAAVLLAGVARRRSPQYRQAYLLIVAAAVFALVSVLVGLVVALTAAGHHGQAHVPRTGWASVVSLGVAASGLLFCAGLLRLPGVAPTAGAALRLALDGLIMATSLWFVGWVLLSRPTRLLGDATPVACQPILLATVAAALTAGLTLIVVFRAPAPRRRLAALTGGGTGVTIGGLGIAAGLCQAGPGVALAGAAVLAAGLLAVAFADRSLGPPCRFDVDVSRRDGEYAVLPMFAMAASAMYHLVQDGRFDALGIVAGSVEGFALVARQYLTLHDVRKYADRLAEREAHFRELAHTDPLTGLANRRGLLRALHRCAGAGTDCVLLSLDLDGFKNVNDMRGHDVGDAVLAEVGRRLRGNLRPGDVAARLGGDEFAVLMHGGQTEAERVGERLLGLLHGAYDQPEGPVFLSVSIGTAGWAGEPDVELLLRHADLALRYAKQRGKNRIERYDAAYDQLLRRRTVVEHELRGAIDRGELRLAFQPVASLPSVRPVGAEALLRWHNRELGTVGPDEFIPLAEECGMIAQLGAWVLHQACHQLSRWLADGHDVWVSVNVSPRELHAPEYVVQVAEALRAHHVPPQRLVLEVTEHAVATDLDQLVRRLTALRLTGVRVALDDFGAGYSSLGQLRRLPIDILKIDHSLVAEHEPVRPVGRDGPAFAPMVDIVMRLGHQLGLEVIAEGVTTPTELAAVVAAGCRFGQGALFGWGVPAEHLEAMLEAATSPGARPVPVSAPPSATPPSVPRRLPALPVQRSLETAPEQGQSGAASARTGEYGRSVNQHVGSVDSSREMRQA
;
A
#
# COMPACT_ATOMS: atom_id res chain seq x y z
N MET A 1 -10.45 64.83 56.13
CA MET A 1 -9.19 64.06 56.05
C MET A 1 -9.31 62.69 56.71
N VAL A 2 -9.63 62.62 58.01
CA VAL A 2 -9.77 61.35 58.75
C VAL A 2 -10.78 60.39 58.10
N THR A 3 -11.96 60.88 57.70
CA THR A 3 -12.98 60.05 57.03
C THR A 3 -12.48 59.40 55.75
N VAL A 4 -11.76 60.14 54.91
CA VAL A 4 -11.18 59.63 53.66
C VAL A 4 -10.12 58.57 53.96
N ALA A 5 -9.25 58.80 54.95
CA ALA A 5 -8.26 57.82 55.36
C ALA A 5 -8.89 56.51 55.84
N VAL A 6 -9.91 56.59 56.71
CA VAL A 6 -10.61 55.42 57.25
C VAL A 6 -11.32 54.65 56.13
N LEU A 7 -12.02 55.33 55.22
CA LEU A 7 -12.69 54.70 54.08
C LEU A 7 -11.70 54.02 53.12
N SER A 8 -10.57 54.67 52.81
CA SER A 8 -9.53 54.08 51.95
C SER A 8 -8.87 52.86 52.59
N GLY A 9 -8.57 52.92 53.89
CA GLY A 9 -7.99 51.79 54.64
C GLY A 9 -8.96 50.59 54.71
N LEU A 10 -10.22 50.84 55.06
CA LEU A 10 -11.26 49.81 55.08
C LEU A 10 -11.51 49.22 53.69
N GLY A 11 -11.60 50.06 52.65
CA GLY A 11 -11.78 49.62 51.27
C GLY A 11 -10.65 48.69 50.79
N ALA A 12 -9.40 49.07 51.06
CA ALA A 12 -8.23 48.25 50.74
C ALA A 12 -8.23 46.91 51.52
N ALA A 13 -8.58 46.93 52.81
CA ALA A 13 -8.64 45.73 53.65
C ALA A 13 -9.74 44.75 53.16
N VAL A 14 -10.93 45.27 52.87
CA VAL A 14 -12.03 44.49 52.29
C VAL A 14 -11.58 43.86 50.97
N ALA A 15 -10.99 44.64 50.06
CA ALA A 15 -10.52 44.13 48.78
C ALA A 15 -9.50 42.98 48.92
N ALA A 16 -8.53 43.09 49.83
CA ALA A 16 -7.54 42.04 50.08
C ALA A 16 -8.19 40.74 50.60
N VAL A 17 -9.16 40.86 51.52
CA VAL A 17 -9.93 39.70 52.03
C VAL A 17 -10.76 39.06 50.92
N LEU A 18 -11.40 39.87 50.07
CA LEU A 18 -12.17 39.36 48.94
C LEU A 18 -11.29 38.57 47.96
N LEU A 19 -10.11 39.11 47.60
CA LEU A 19 -9.16 38.45 46.71
C LEU A 19 -8.65 37.13 47.30
N ALA A 20 -8.31 37.10 48.60
CA ALA A 20 -7.90 35.88 49.28
C ALA A 20 -9.01 34.81 49.26
N GLY A 21 -10.27 35.24 49.42
CA GLY A 21 -11.44 34.37 49.31
C GLY A 21 -11.63 33.80 47.90
N VAL A 22 -11.41 34.59 46.85
CA VAL A 22 -11.51 34.11 45.47
C VAL A 22 -10.36 33.15 45.13
N ALA A 23 -9.12 33.46 45.51
CA ALA A 23 -7.97 32.60 45.25
C ALA A 23 -8.13 31.18 45.82
N ARG A 24 -8.78 31.04 46.98
CA ARG A 24 -9.10 29.73 47.61
C ARG A 24 -10.14 28.92 46.84
N ARG A 25 -11.05 29.58 46.11
CA ARG A 25 -12.18 28.94 45.40
C ARG A 25 -11.84 28.60 43.94
N ARG A 26 -10.71 29.10 43.41
CA ARG A 26 -10.29 28.86 42.02
C ARG A 26 -9.63 27.48 41.86
N SER A 27 -9.78 26.90 40.67
CA SER A 27 -9.19 25.61 40.29
C SER A 27 -7.64 25.63 40.33
N PRO A 28 -6.98 24.46 40.44
CA PRO A 28 -5.52 24.35 40.60
C PRO A 28 -4.71 25.12 39.54
N GLN A 29 -5.17 25.10 38.28
CA GLN A 29 -4.52 25.77 37.15
C GLN A 29 -4.42 27.31 37.32
N TYR A 30 -5.35 27.92 38.06
CA TYR A 30 -5.40 29.37 38.29
C TYR A 30 -4.81 29.78 39.64
N ARG A 31 -4.67 28.82 40.56
CA ARG A 31 -4.32 29.08 41.97
C ARG A 31 -2.99 29.81 42.11
N GLN A 32 -1.96 29.44 41.35
CA GLN A 32 -0.65 30.10 41.41
C GLN A 32 -0.71 31.57 40.98
N ALA A 33 -1.42 31.87 39.89
CA ALA A 33 -1.57 33.25 39.41
C ALA A 33 -2.32 34.12 40.43
N TYR A 34 -3.42 33.62 40.99
CA TYR A 34 -4.17 34.35 42.00
C TYR A 34 -3.46 34.49 43.34
N LEU A 35 -2.61 33.54 43.74
CA LEU A 35 -1.76 33.69 44.92
C LEU A 35 -0.79 34.88 44.78
N LEU A 36 -0.23 35.09 43.58
CA LEU A 36 0.62 36.25 43.30
C LEU A 36 -0.18 37.56 43.33
N ILE A 37 -1.41 37.58 42.78
CA ILE A 37 -2.30 38.76 42.83
C ILE A 37 -2.71 39.07 44.28
N VAL A 38 -2.98 38.06 45.11
CA VAL A 38 -3.26 38.26 46.54
C VAL A 38 -2.04 38.80 47.27
N ALA A 39 -0.85 38.26 47.01
CA ALA A 39 0.38 38.78 47.59
C ALA A 39 0.60 40.25 47.21
N ALA A 40 0.36 40.62 45.94
CA ALA A 40 0.38 42.00 45.49
C ALA A 40 -0.59 42.89 46.28
N ALA A 41 -1.84 42.44 46.46
CA ALA A 41 -2.85 43.17 47.22
C ALA A 41 -2.46 43.38 48.70
N VAL A 42 -1.77 42.41 49.31
CA VAL A 42 -1.27 42.53 50.69
C VAL A 42 -0.18 43.61 50.78
N PHE A 43 0.78 43.63 49.86
CA PHE A 43 1.80 44.69 49.82
C PHE A 43 1.16 46.08 49.59
N ALA A 44 0.19 46.18 48.69
CA ALA A 44 -0.56 47.42 48.44
C ALA A 44 -1.33 47.89 49.69
N LEU A 45 -1.98 46.98 50.42
CA LEU A 45 -2.68 47.28 51.67
C LEU A 45 -1.72 47.83 52.72
N VAL A 46 -0.57 47.17 52.93
CA VAL A 46 0.44 47.63 53.88
C VAL A 46 0.96 49.01 53.48
N SER A 47 1.28 49.24 52.20
CA SER A 47 1.71 50.55 51.70
C SER A 47 0.67 51.65 51.94
N VAL A 48 -0.63 51.37 51.73
CA VAL A 48 -1.69 52.35 51.98
C VAL A 48 -1.82 52.65 53.47
N LEU A 49 -1.77 51.63 54.34
CA LEU A 49 -1.90 51.82 55.79
C LEU A 49 -0.73 52.63 56.35
N VAL A 50 0.50 52.29 55.96
CA VAL A 50 1.70 53.06 56.34
C VAL A 50 1.58 54.51 55.84
N GLY A 51 1.21 54.70 54.57
CA GLY A 51 1.04 56.02 53.98
C GLY A 51 -0.01 56.87 54.70
N LEU A 52 -1.15 56.29 55.04
CA LEU A 52 -2.24 56.96 55.77
C LEU A 52 -1.85 57.33 57.20
N VAL A 53 -1.21 56.43 57.95
CA VAL A 53 -0.73 56.70 59.31
C VAL A 53 0.27 57.86 59.30
N VAL A 54 1.21 57.85 58.36
CA VAL A 54 2.21 58.92 58.25
C VAL A 54 1.56 60.23 57.79
N ALA A 55 0.62 60.21 56.86
CA ALA A 55 -0.08 61.41 56.40
C ALA A 55 -0.96 62.06 57.49
N LEU A 56 -1.66 61.26 58.31
CA LEU A 56 -2.51 61.76 59.40
C LEU A 56 -1.72 62.31 60.59
N THR A 57 -0.62 61.64 60.95
CA THR A 57 0.30 62.15 62.00
C THR A 57 1.02 63.43 61.57
N ALA A 58 1.22 63.62 60.25
CA ALA A 58 1.70 64.88 59.69
C ALA A 58 0.69 66.03 59.83
N ALA A 59 -0.59 65.75 59.56
CA ALA A 59 -1.64 66.75 59.57
C ALA A 59 -1.88 67.37 60.97
N GLY A 60 -1.53 66.69 62.05
CA GLY A 60 -1.70 67.17 63.43
C GLY A 60 -0.72 68.26 63.89
N HIS A 61 0.40 68.48 63.20
CA HIS A 61 1.45 69.44 63.60
C HIS A 61 1.37 70.75 62.78
N HIS A 62 0.27 71.48 62.92
CA HIS A 62 -0.15 72.61 62.07
C HIS A 62 0.67 73.93 62.22
N GLY A 63 2.01 73.87 62.27
CA GLY A 63 2.80 75.12 62.43
C GLY A 63 4.28 75.10 62.09
N GLN A 64 4.87 74.01 61.57
CA GLN A 64 6.28 74.00 61.16
C GLN A 64 6.44 73.58 59.70
N ALA A 65 7.46 74.15 59.05
CA ALA A 65 7.81 73.94 57.65
C ALA A 65 7.70 72.47 57.23
N HIS A 66 7.20 72.22 56.02
CA HIS A 66 7.09 70.87 55.44
C HIS A 66 8.45 70.17 55.46
N VAL A 67 8.71 69.33 56.48
CA VAL A 67 9.91 68.49 56.52
C VAL A 67 9.65 67.28 55.60
N PRO A 68 10.45 67.08 54.53
CA PRO A 68 10.28 65.97 53.61
C PRO A 68 10.41 64.63 54.36
N ARG A 69 9.38 63.77 54.27
CA ARG A 69 9.38 62.46 54.96
C ARG A 69 9.88 61.35 54.05
N THR A 70 11.08 61.55 53.53
CA THR A 70 11.70 60.70 52.49
C THR A 70 11.81 59.24 52.90
N GLY A 71 12.13 58.94 54.17
CA GLY A 71 12.24 57.56 54.67
C GLY A 71 10.92 56.76 54.58
N TRP A 72 9.80 57.36 55.01
CA TRP A 72 8.48 56.72 54.92
C TRP A 72 7.98 56.62 53.48
N ALA A 73 8.28 57.63 52.66
CA ALA A 73 7.99 57.58 51.23
C ALA A 73 8.76 56.42 50.55
N SER A 74 10.00 56.14 50.94
CA SER A 74 10.76 54.98 50.44
C SER A 74 10.09 53.65 50.79
N VAL A 75 9.60 53.49 52.03
CA VAL A 75 8.88 52.28 52.47
C VAL A 75 7.62 52.06 51.65
N VAL A 76 6.81 53.11 51.45
CA VAL A 76 5.60 53.05 50.61
C VAL A 76 5.96 52.66 49.18
N SER A 77 6.99 53.28 48.60
CA SER A 77 7.40 53.06 47.21
C SER A 77 7.96 51.65 46.98
N LEU A 78 8.72 51.11 47.94
CA LEU A 78 9.18 49.71 47.92
C LEU A 78 8.01 48.73 47.95
N GLY A 79 7.01 48.96 48.82
CA GLY A 79 5.82 48.12 48.87
C GLY A 79 4.96 48.22 47.60
N VAL A 80 4.86 49.41 47.00
CA VAL A 80 4.16 49.63 45.72
C VAL A 80 4.90 48.93 44.58
N ALA A 81 6.23 48.99 44.54
CA ALA A 81 7.04 48.26 43.57
C ALA A 81 6.88 46.74 43.71
N ALA A 82 6.94 46.21 44.93
CA ALA A 82 6.69 44.79 45.20
C ALA A 82 5.28 44.38 44.76
N SER A 83 4.26 45.19 45.07
CA SER A 83 2.89 44.98 44.61
C SER A 83 2.79 44.94 43.09
N GLY A 84 3.38 45.92 42.39
CA GLY A 84 3.35 45.99 40.93
C GLY A 84 4.00 44.78 40.26
N LEU A 85 5.18 44.37 40.73
CA LEU A 85 5.91 43.22 40.19
C LEU A 85 5.16 41.90 40.42
N LEU A 86 4.62 41.69 41.61
CA LEU A 86 3.82 40.50 41.92
C LEU A 86 2.53 40.46 41.11
N PHE A 87 1.89 41.61 40.88
CA PHE A 87 0.72 41.71 40.04
C PHE A 87 1.05 41.36 38.58
N CYS A 88 2.12 41.92 38.01
CA CYS A 88 2.59 41.57 36.67
C CYS A 88 2.91 40.09 36.53
N ALA A 89 3.61 39.50 37.51
CA ALA A 89 3.91 38.07 37.54
C ALA A 89 2.63 37.21 37.63
N GLY A 90 1.64 37.64 38.41
CA GLY A 90 0.33 37.02 38.49
C GLY A 90 -0.40 37.05 37.14
N LEU A 91 -0.40 38.20 36.46
CA LEU A 91 -1.02 38.35 35.14
C LEU A 91 -0.38 37.44 34.08
N LEU A 92 0.95 37.39 34.01
CA LEU A 92 1.67 36.54 33.04
C LEU A 92 1.42 35.05 33.25
N ARG A 93 1.04 34.64 34.47
CA ARG A 93 0.69 33.25 34.80
C ARG A 93 -0.80 32.94 34.69
N LEU A 94 -1.66 33.90 34.35
CA LEU A 94 -3.07 33.62 34.15
C LEU A 94 -3.25 32.68 32.93
N PRO A 95 -3.92 31.53 33.10
CA PRO A 95 -4.21 30.64 31.99
C PRO A 95 -4.95 31.34 30.85
N GLY A 96 -4.40 31.21 29.64
CA GLY A 96 -4.87 31.88 28.41
C GLY A 96 -4.16 33.20 28.08
N VAL A 97 -3.47 33.83 29.02
CA VAL A 97 -2.66 35.03 28.72
C VAL A 97 -1.36 34.65 28.00
N ALA A 98 -0.69 33.59 28.47
CA ALA A 98 0.49 33.02 27.82
C ALA A 98 0.47 31.48 27.93
N PRO A 99 0.40 30.74 26.80
CA PRO A 99 0.34 29.28 26.84
C PRO A 99 1.69 28.62 27.13
N THR A 100 2.80 29.32 26.90
CA THR A 100 4.16 28.80 27.06
C THR A 100 5.06 29.81 27.75
N ALA A 101 6.16 29.35 28.36
CA ALA A 101 7.16 30.24 28.97
C ALA A 101 7.75 31.24 27.96
N GLY A 102 7.96 30.83 26.70
CA GLY A 102 8.42 31.72 25.64
C GLY A 102 7.38 32.78 25.21
N ALA A 103 6.09 32.45 25.27
CA ALA A 103 5.03 33.44 25.06
C ALA A 103 4.95 34.44 26.23
N ALA A 104 5.09 33.95 27.47
CA ALA A 104 5.11 34.80 28.66
C ALA A 104 6.31 35.77 28.64
N LEU A 105 7.49 35.28 28.23
CA LEU A 105 8.69 36.11 28.10
C LEU A 105 8.52 37.21 27.03
N ARG A 106 7.96 36.87 25.86
CA ARG A 106 7.64 37.87 24.82
C ARG A 106 6.67 38.92 25.32
N LEU A 107 5.60 38.49 25.98
CA LEU A 107 4.59 39.40 26.53
C LEU A 107 5.18 40.32 27.61
N ALA A 108 6.10 39.80 28.43
CA ALA A 108 6.84 40.59 29.41
C ALA A 108 7.75 41.62 28.74
N LEU A 109 8.44 41.25 27.65
CA LEU A 109 9.29 42.17 26.88
C LEU A 109 8.46 43.24 26.17
N ASP A 110 7.33 42.89 25.54
CA ASP A 110 6.42 43.86 24.92
C ASP A 110 5.85 44.83 25.99
N GLY A 111 5.50 44.31 27.17
CA GLY A 111 5.07 45.13 28.31
C GLY A 111 6.18 46.03 28.85
N LEU A 112 7.42 45.56 28.87
CA LEU A 112 8.59 46.33 29.27
C LEU A 112 8.88 47.46 28.29
N ILE A 113 8.84 47.19 26.98
CA ILE A 113 9.00 48.22 25.92
C ILE A 113 7.93 49.31 26.11
N MET A 114 6.66 48.92 26.26
CA MET A 114 5.59 49.90 26.50
C MET A 114 5.80 50.70 27.79
N ALA A 115 6.25 50.02 28.86
CA ALA A 115 6.50 50.66 30.15
C ALA A 115 7.65 51.67 30.07
N THR A 116 8.77 51.32 29.44
CA THR A 116 9.91 52.23 29.26
C THR A 116 9.54 53.43 28.41
N SER A 117 8.77 53.24 27.34
CA SER A 117 8.33 54.35 26.50
C SER A 117 7.36 55.28 27.24
N LEU A 118 6.34 54.74 27.95
CA LEU A 118 5.41 55.54 28.75
C LEU A 118 6.14 56.34 29.85
N TRP A 119 7.07 55.67 30.53
CA TRP A 119 7.92 56.30 31.54
C TRP A 119 8.76 57.41 30.92
N PHE A 120 9.46 57.14 29.82
CA PHE A 120 10.39 58.08 29.20
C PHE A 120 9.67 59.30 28.65
N VAL A 121 8.53 59.11 28.00
CA VAL A 121 7.67 60.22 27.55
C VAL A 121 7.24 61.05 28.76
N GLY A 122 6.76 60.43 29.83
CA GLY A 122 6.42 61.15 31.07
C GLY A 122 7.61 61.91 31.66
N TRP A 123 8.79 61.29 31.70
CA TRP A 123 10.03 61.92 32.18
C TRP A 123 10.44 63.12 31.31
N VAL A 124 10.37 63.01 29.97
CA VAL A 124 10.64 64.12 29.06
C VAL A 124 9.67 65.25 29.28
N LEU A 125 8.37 65.00 29.45
CA LEU A 125 7.39 66.08 29.62
C LEU A 125 7.51 66.83 30.96
N LEU A 126 8.08 66.16 31.97
CA LEU A 126 8.17 66.68 33.35
C LEU A 126 9.57 67.17 33.74
N SER A 127 10.62 66.78 33.01
CA SER A 127 12.00 67.22 33.26
C SER A 127 12.26 68.62 32.68
N ARG A 128 13.39 69.24 33.06
CA ARG A 128 13.85 70.48 32.41
C ARG A 128 14.49 70.12 31.07
N PRO A 129 14.26 70.90 29.99
CA PRO A 129 13.70 72.26 29.95
C PRO A 129 12.20 72.35 29.60
N THR A 130 11.60 71.26 29.12
CA THR A 130 10.20 71.18 28.67
C THR A 130 9.17 71.57 29.74
N ARG A 131 9.32 71.09 30.99
CA ARG A 131 8.49 71.39 32.19
C ARG A 131 7.04 71.80 31.87
N LEU A 132 6.25 70.88 31.32
CA LEU A 132 4.90 71.20 30.83
C LEU A 132 3.94 71.67 31.95
N LEU A 133 4.24 71.33 33.21
CA LEU A 133 3.49 71.72 34.41
C LEU A 133 4.15 72.86 35.22
N GLY A 134 5.18 73.53 34.68
CA GLY A 134 5.85 74.64 35.37
C GLY A 134 6.48 74.24 36.71
N ASP A 135 6.31 75.05 37.76
CA ASP A 135 6.84 74.77 39.11
C ASP A 135 6.06 73.71 39.90
N ALA A 136 4.92 73.24 39.37
CA ALA A 136 4.20 72.09 39.93
C ALA A 136 4.87 70.75 39.58
N THR A 137 5.97 70.76 38.80
CA THR A 137 6.75 69.55 38.52
C THR A 137 7.37 68.99 39.81
N PRO A 138 7.23 67.67 40.05
CA PRO A 138 7.92 66.99 41.14
C PRO A 138 9.40 67.33 41.22
N VAL A 139 9.88 67.76 42.38
CA VAL A 139 11.33 67.76 42.67
C VAL A 139 11.78 66.29 42.72
N ALA A 140 13.02 66.01 42.31
CA ALA A 140 13.56 64.66 42.27
C ALA A 140 13.64 64.02 43.68
N CYS A 141 12.55 63.41 44.13
CA CYS A 141 12.51 62.54 45.30
C CYS A 141 12.71 61.10 44.81
N GLN A 142 13.81 60.44 45.23
CA GLN A 142 14.10 59.04 44.88
C GLN A 142 12.92 58.06 45.07
N PRO A 143 12.09 58.18 46.14
CA PRO A 143 10.88 57.37 46.30
C PRO A 143 9.85 57.53 45.17
N ILE A 144 9.63 58.75 44.69
CA ILE A 144 8.67 59.02 43.61
C ILE A 144 9.11 58.30 42.34
N LEU A 145 10.42 58.33 42.04
CA LEU A 145 11.01 57.63 40.90
C LEU A 145 10.68 56.13 40.94
N LEU A 146 10.91 55.47 42.08
CA LEU A 146 10.60 54.05 42.21
C LEU A 146 9.10 53.76 42.00
N ALA A 147 8.23 54.60 42.56
CA ALA A 147 6.78 54.43 42.44
C ALA A 147 6.26 54.68 41.02
N THR A 148 6.83 55.65 40.28
CA THR A 148 6.49 55.84 38.87
C THR A 148 6.89 54.60 38.04
N VAL A 149 7.92 53.81 38.44
CA VAL A 149 8.50 52.75 37.59
C VAL A 149 7.57 51.57 37.71
N ALA A 150 7.15 51.28 38.94
CA ALA A 150 6.08 50.34 39.23
C ALA A 150 4.79 50.67 38.48
N ALA A 151 4.40 51.96 38.45
CA ALA A 151 3.21 52.40 37.70
C ALA A 151 3.37 52.24 36.18
N ALA A 152 4.54 52.55 35.63
CA ALA A 152 4.81 52.38 34.21
C ALA A 152 4.84 50.89 33.81
N LEU A 153 5.47 50.02 34.61
CA LEU A 153 5.54 48.57 34.37
C LEU A 153 4.15 47.92 34.35
N THR A 154 3.30 48.25 35.32
CA THR A 154 1.94 47.72 35.39
C THR A 154 1.05 48.30 34.28
N ALA A 155 1.17 49.59 33.96
CA ALA A 155 0.45 50.22 32.86
C ALA A 155 0.85 49.64 31.50
N GLY A 156 2.15 49.45 31.26
CA GLY A 156 2.68 48.90 30.02
C GLY A 156 2.21 47.47 29.78
N LEU A 157 2.32 46.60 30.78
CA LEU A 157 1.81 45.23 30.67
C LEU A 157 0.28 45.20 30.53
N THR A 158 -0.44 46.06 31.26
CA THR A 158 -1.90 46.20 31.16
C THR A 158 -2.34 46.53 29.74
N LEU A 159 -1.69 47.50 29.12
CA LEU A 159 -2.01 47.96 27.78
C LEU A 159 -1.81 46.84 26.74
N ILE A 160 -0.68 46.14 26.81
CA ILE A 160 -0.38 45.02 25.91
C ILE A 160 -1.35 43.86 26.11
N VAL A 161 -1.63 43.46 27.35
CA VAL A 161 -2.56 42.36 27.67
C VAL A 161 -3.98 42.67 27.19
N VAL A 162 -4.47 43.90 27.39
CA VAL A 162 -5.81 44.31 26.95
C VAL A 162 -5.90 44.41 25.43
N PHE A 163 -4.89 44.95 24.75
CA PHE A 163 -4.90 45.06 23.29
C PHE A 163 -4.80 43.70 22.59
N ARG A 164 -4.05 42.75 23.16
CA ARG A 164 -3.93 41.39 22.61
C ARG A 164 -5.13 40.49 22.90
N ALA A 165 -5.91 40.78 23.93
CA ALA A 165 -7.04 39.93 24.27
C ALA A 165 -8.16 39.97 23.18
N PRO A 166 -8.81 38.83 22.86
CA PRO A 166 -10.00 38.84 22.03
C PRO A 166 -11.18 39.53 22.74
N ALA A 167 -12.17 40.02 21.98
CA ALA A 167 -13.38 40.60 22.54
C ALA A 167 -14.28 39.50 23.16
N PRO A 168 -14.98 39.76 24.29
CA PRO A 168 -15.08 41.03 25.02
C PRO A 168 -13.94 41.27 26.04
N ARG A 169 -13.28 42.44 25.95
CA ARG A 169 -12.10 42.82 26.76
C ARG A 169 -12.41 43.44 28.11
N ARG A 170 -13.68 43.82 28.37
CA ARG A 170 -14.08 44.69 29.50
C ARG A 170 -13.64 44.16 30.87
N ARG A 171 -13.76 42.85 31.10
CA ARG A 171 -13.42 42.22 32.39
C ARG A 171 -11.91 42.18 32.62
N LEU A 172 -11.16 41.82 31.59
CA LEU A 172 -9.69 41.83 31.64
C LEU A 172 -9.17 43.25 31.82
N ALA A 173 -9.73 44.21 31.09
CA ALA A 173 -9.40 45.63 31.24
C ALA A 173 -9.72 46.17 32.65
N ALA A 174 -10.81 45.73 33.27
CA ALA A 174 -11.12 46.09 34.66
C ALA A 174 -10.10 45.48 35.66
N LEU A 175 -9.69 44.23 35.44
CA LEU A 175 -8.68 43.57 36.29
C LEU A 175 -7.31 44.26 36.17
N THR A 176 -6.79 44.38 34.94
CA THR A 176 -5.46 44.94 34.68
C THR A 176 -5.41 46.45 34.94
N GLY A 177 -6.48 47.17 34.58
CA GLY A 177 -6.67 48.59 34.91
C GLY A 177 -6.74 48.84 36.41
N GLY A 178 -7.40 47.96 37.18
CA GLY A 178 -7.42 48.02 38.64
C GLY A 178 -6.01 47.94 39.24
N GLY A 179 -5.18 46.99 38.78
CA GLY A 179 -3.79 46.86 39.22
C GLY A 179 -2.91 48.07 38.86
N THR A 180 -3.13 48.67 37.69
CA THR A 180 -2.46 49.94 37.31
C THR A 180 -2.90 51.09 38.22
N GLY A 181 -4.18 51.15 38.58
CA GLY A 181 -4.73 52.10 39.55
C GLY A 181 -4.10 51.97 40.95
N VAL A 182 -3.79 50.74 41.40
CA VAL A 182 -3.08 50.49 42.66
C VAL A 182 -1.72 51.18 42.68
N THR A 183 -0.92 50.99 41.63
CA THR A 183 0.42 51.61 41.55
C THR A 183 0.39 53.12 41.35
N ILE A 184 -0.58 53.64 40.58
CA ILE A 184 -0.78 55.11 40.42
C ILE A 184 -1.20 55.74 41.77
N GLY A 185 -2.10 55.09 42.51
CA GLY A 185 -2.48 55.53 43.85
C GLY A 185 -1.30 55.52 44.81
N GLY A 186 -0.48 54.46 44.76
CA GLY A 186 0.78 54.36 45.51
C GLY A 186 1.78 55.47 45.21
N LEU A 187 1.93 55.84 43.92
CA LEU A 187 2.69 57.00 43.49
C LEU A 187 2.14 58.30 44.09
N GLY A 188 0.81 58.49 44.12
CA GLY A 188 0.18 59.64 44.77
C GLY A 188 0.52 59.73 46.27
N ILE A 189 0.54 58.60 46.98
CA ILE A 189 0.95 58.54 48.39
C ILE A 189 2.41 58.94 48.56
N ALA A 190 3.31 58.37 47.76
CA ALA A 190 4.74 58.70 47.80
C ALA A 190 4.99 60.19 47.48
N ALA A 191 4.31 60.75 46.47
CA ALA A 191 4.41 62.16 46.09
C ALA A 191 3.88 63.10 47.20
N GLY A 192 2.76 62.75 47.82
CA GLY A 192 2.19 63.50 48.95
C GLY A 192 3.12 63.52 50.18
N LEU A 193 3.76 62.39 50.49
CA LEU A 193 4.71 62.28 51.61
C LEU A 193 6.06 62.99 51.34
N CYS A 194 6.51 63.02 50.09
CA CYS A 194 7.76 63.69 49.71
C CYS A 194 7.61 65.21 49.65
N GLN A 195 6.58 65.73 48.97
CA GLN A 195 6.57 67.15 48.56
C GLN A 195 5.19 67.80 48.36
N ALA A 196 4.10 67.03 48.17
CA ALA A 196 2.80 67.59 47.80
C ALA A 196 1.77 67.66 48.95
N GLY A 197 2.16 67.21 50.15
CA GLY A 197 1.36 67.31 51.36
C GLY A 197 0.30 66.22 51.56
N PRO A 198 -0.38 66.22 52.72
CA PRO A 198 -1.28 65.14 53.14
C PRO A 198 -2.53 65.00 52.25
N GLY A 199 -2.97 66.07 51.58
CA GLY A 199 -4.10 66.02 50.65
C GLY A 199 -3.85 65.09 49.45
N VAL A 200 -2.68 65.21 48.83
CA VAL A 200 -2.27 64.34 47.70
C VAL A 200 -2.07 62.90 48.16
N ALA A 201 -1.53 62.70 49.37
CA ALA A 201 -1.39 61.36 49.93
C ALA A 201 -2.74 60.68 50.18
N LEU A 202 -3.74 61.43 50.68
CA LEU A 202 -5.10 60.91 50.89
C LEU A 202 -5.82 60.60 49.57
N ALA A 203 -5.64 61.45 48.55
CA ALA A 203 -6.16 61.19 47.21
C ALA A 203 -5.54 59.93 46.59
N GLY A 204 -4.21 59.77 46.70
CA GLY A 204 -3.49 58.57 46.27
C GLY A 204 -3.99 57.31 46.99
N ALA A 205 -4.23 57.39 48.30
CA ALA A 205 -4.80 56.29 49.07
C ALA A 205 -6.21 55.89 48.61
N ALA A 206 -7.06 56.87 48.25
CA ALA A 206 -8.39 56.59 47.69
C ALA A 206 -8.31 55.91 46.33
N VAL A 207 -7.41 56.37 45.44
CA VAL A 207 -7.18 55.74 44.13
C VAL A 207 -6.65 54.31 44.28
N LEU A 208 -5.72 54.08 45.21
CA LEU A 208 -5.19 52.73 45.47
C LEU A 208 -6.29 51.79 45.97
N ALA A 209 -7.10 52.23 46.93
CA ALA A 209 -8.21 51.44 47.46
C ALA A 209 -9.27 51.13 46.38
N ALA A 210 -9.60 52.11 45.54
CA ALA A 210 -10.49 51.90 44.39
C ALA A 210 -9.91 50.91 43.37
N GLY A 211 -8.60 50.97 43.11
CA GLY A 211 -7.88 50.01 42.27
C GLY A 211 -7.98 48.58 42.80
N LEU A 212 -7.72 48.37 44.11
CA LEU A 212 -7.84 47.06 44.74
C LEU A 212 -9.27 46.51 44.68
N LEU A 213 -10.28 47.36 44.92
CA LEU A 213 -11.69 46.98 44.78
C LEU A 213 -12.01 46.59 43.34
N ALA A 214 -11.53 47.34 42.34
CA ALA A 214 -11.71 47.01 40.93
C ALA A 214 -11.12 45.63 40.59
N VAL A 215 -9.90 45.32 41.07
CA VAL A 215 -9.28 43.98 40.92
C VAL A 215 -10.18 42.90 41.56
N ALA A 216 -10.65 43.12 42.79
CA ALA A 216 -11.50 42.16 43.51
C ALA A 216 -12.87 41.91 42.84
N PHE A 217 -13.51 42.95 42.30
CA PHE A 217 -14.81 42.83 41.63
C PHE A 217 -14.70 42.31 40.20
N ALA A 218 -13.67 42.71 39.46
CA ALA A 218 -13.39 42.18 38.12
C ALA A 218 -13.14 40.67 38.18
N ASP A 219 -12.44 40.20 39.22
CA ASP A 219 -12.19 38.77 39.46
C ASP A 219 -13.46 37.96 39.71
N ARG A 220 -14.35 38.43 40.60
CA ARG A 220 -15.66 37.78 40.83
C ARG A 220 -16.49 37.62 39.56
N SER A 221 -16.28 38.51 38.59
CA SER A 221 -17.02 38.56 37.33
C SER A 221 -16.38 37.71 36.23
N LEU A 222 -15.15 37.24 36.40
CA LEU A 222 -14.49 36.30 35.47
C LEU A 222 -15.07 34.89 35.67
N GLY A 223 -16.05 34.54 34.83
CA GLY A 223 -16.68 33.20 34.74
C GLY A 223 -15.70 32.07 34.36
N PRO A 224 -16.17 30.83 34.13
CA PRO A 224 -15.31 29.74 33.67
C PRO A 224 -14.59 30.11 32.37
N PRO A 225 -13.41 29.51 32.11
CA PRO A 225 -12.38 30.12 31.28
C PRO A 225 -12.87 30.49 29.89
N CYS A 226 -12.95 31.79 29.59
CA CYS A 226 -12.80 32.21 28.20
C CYS A 226 -11.44 31.69 27.75
N ARG A 227 -11.42 30.77 26.78
CA ARG A 227 -10.20 30.45 26.04
C ARG A 227 -9.76 31.76 25.39
N PHE A 228 -8.77 32.39 25.99
CA PHE A 228 -8.03 33.46 25.35
C PHE A 228 -7.20 32.79 24.27
N ASP A 229 -7.81 32.58 23.10
CA ASP A 229 -7.09 32.19 21.90
C ASP A 229 -6.34 33.44 21.43
N VAL A 230 -5.25 33.76 22.13
CA VAL A 230 -4.31 34.79 21.71
C VAL A 230 -3.57 34.15 20.54
N ASP A 231 -4.15 34.30 19.36
CA ASP A 231 -3.58 33.84 18.11
C ASP A 231 -2.30 34.67 17.87
N VAL A 232 -1.17 34.16 18.37
CA VAL A 232 0.19 34.76 18.34
C VAL A 232 0.65 35.04 16.90
N SER A 233 -0.10 34.54 15.92
CA SER A 233 0.24 34.60 14.51
C SER A 233 -0.29 35.84 13.77
N ARG A 234 -1.28 36.60 14.31
CA ARG A 234 -2.10 37.49 13.46
C ARG A 234 -2.14 39.00 13.75
N ARG A 235 -1.49 39.55 14.79
CA ARG A 235 -1.64 40.99 15.12
C ARG A 235 -0.42 41.76 15.68
N ASP A 236 0.80 41.24 15.55
CA ASP A 236 1.93 41.68 16.40
C ASP A 236 2.86 42.80 15.87
N GLY A 237 2.55 43.39 14.71
CA GLY A 237 3.38 44.46 14.13
C GLY A 237 3.12 45.84 14.76
N GLU A 238 1.88 46.30 14.77
CA GLU A 238 1.55 47.72 14.97
C GLU A 238 1.83 48.22 16.41
N TYR A 239 1.56 47.39 17.42
CA TYR A 239 1.71 47.78 18.84
C TYR A 239 3.17 47.84 19.32
N ALA A 240 4.10 47.21 18.60
CA ALA A 240 5.52 47.23 18.94
C ALA A 240 6.23 48.49 18.42
N VAL A 241 5.71 49.10 17.35
CA VAL A 241 6.34 50.25 16.69
C VAL A 241 5.85 51.58 17.29
N LEU A 242 4.60 51.64 17.74
CA LEU A 242 4.01 52.85 18.33
C LEU A 242 4.79 53.40 19.54
N PRO A 243 5.21 52.58 20.54
CA PRO A 243 5.96 53.09 21.70
C PRO A 243 7.34 53.64 21.29
N MET A 244 8.00 52.98 20.34
CA MET A 244 9.29 53.40 19.81
C MET A 244 9.20 54.74 19.09
N PHE A 245 8.15 54.95 18.27
CA PHE A 245 7.89 56.26 17.66
C PHE A 245 7.58 57.34 18.71
N ALA A 246 6.77 57.01 19.71
CA ALA A 246 6.46 57.94 20.79
C ALA A 246 7.73 58.34 21.58
N MET A 247 8.59 57.38 21.90
CA MET A 247 9.85 57.64 22.58
C MET A 247 10.80 58.49 21.71
N ALA A 248 10.95 58.15 20.43
CA ALA A 248 11.81 58.88 19.49
C ALA A 248 11.31 60.32 19.27
N ALA A 249 10.00 60.51 19.08
CA ALA A 249 9.39 61.84 18.93
C ALA A 249 9.58 62.68 20.20
N SER A 250 9.37 62.07 21.38
CA SER A 250 9.59 62.72 22.67
C SER A 250 11.06 63.07 22.89
N ALA A 251 11.99 62.18 22.56
CA ALA A 251 13.44 62.42 22.64
C ALA A 251 13.86 63.57 21.71
N MET A 252 13.37 63.58 20.48
CA MET A 252 13.61 64.66 19.51
C MET A 252 13.08 65.99 20.03
N TYR A 253 11.86 66.02 20.54
CA TYR A 253 11.27 67.23 21.13
C TYR A 253 12.10 67.76 22.32
N HIS A 254 12.59 66.88 23.19
CA HIS A 254 13.45 67.26 24.32
C HIS A 254 14.74 67.92 23.87
N LEU A 255 15.39 67.37 22.83
CA LEU A 255 16.63 67.91 22.26
C LEU A 255 16.40 69.27 21.58
N VAL A 256 15.28 69.44 20.86
CA VAL A 256 14.92 70.71 20.20
C VAL A 256 14.70 71.84 21.22
N GLN A 257 14.29 71.50 22.45
CA GLN A 257 14.13 72.46 23.54
C GLN A 257 15.45 72.72 24.30
N ASP A 258 16.61 72.37 23.75
CA ASP A 258 17.94 72.41 24.40
C ASP A 258 18.08 71.48 25.63
N GLY A 259 17.27 70.43 25.69
CA GLY A 259 17.35 69.41 26.73
C GLY A 259 18.56 68.50 26.59
N ARG A 260 19.06 68.02 27.73
CA ARG A 260 20.11 66.98 27.79
C ARG A 260 19.56 65.73 28.46
N PHE A 261 20.04 64.57 28.03
CA PHE A 261 19.72 63.30 28.67
C PHE A 261 20.59 63.13 29.92
N ASP A 262 19.93 62.92 31.06
CA ASP A 262 20.59 62.51 32.30
C ASP A 262 20.80 61.00 32.31
N ALA A 263 21.44 60.49 33.36
CA ALA A 263 21.68 59.05 33.51
C ALA A 263 20.38 58.23 33.48
N LEU A 264 19.25 58.78 33.94
CA LEU A 264 17.96 58.10 33.97
C LEU A 264 17.37 57.96 32.56
N GLY A 265 17.44 59.01 31.74
CA GLY A 265 17.03 58.97 30.33
C GLY A 265 17.85 57.97 29.52
N ILE A 266 19.17 57.92 29.74
CA ILE A 266 20.07 56.96 29.08
C ILE A 266 19.75 55.52 29.49
N VAL A 267 19.54 55.26 30.78
CA VAL A 267 19.17 53.93 31.30
C VAL A 267 17.83 53.48 30.72
N ALA A 268 16.82 54.35 30.70
CA ALA A 268 15.50 54.01 30.15
C ALA A 268 15.58 53.63 28.66
N GLY A 269 16.28 54.42 27.85
CA GLY A 269 16.49 54.12 26.43
C GLY A 269 17.31 52.84 26.19
N SER A 270 18.30 52.57 27.05
CA SER A 270 19.10 51.34 26.97
C SER A 270 18.25 50.10 27.27
N VAL A 271 17.42 50.14 28.32
CA VAL A 271 16.52 49.04 28.69
C VAL A 271 15.54 48.74 27.57
N GLU A 272 14.96 49.77 26.95
CA GLU A 272 14.06 49.61 25.80
C GLU A 272 14.78 48.96 24.60
N GLY A 273 15.98 49.45 24.27
CA GLY A 273 16.78 48.90 23.17
C GLY A 273 17.14 47.43 23.37
N PHE A 274 17.60 47.05 24.56
CA PHE A 274 17.89 45.65 24.88
C PHE A 274 16.64 44.78 24.91
N ALA A 275 15.53 45.28 25.44
CA ALA A 275 14.25 44.57 25.43
C ALA A 275 13.76 44.30 24.00
N LEU A 276 13.90 45.29 23.11
CA LEU A 276 13.57 45.16 21.68
C LEU A 276 14.45 44.12 20.99
N VAL A 277 15.77 44.17 21.19
CA VAL A 277 16.71 43.19 20.61
C VAL A 277 16.40 41.78 21.09
N ALA A 278 16.16 41.60 22.40
CA ALA A 278 15.78 40.30 22.97
C ALA A 278 14.45 39.79 22.38
N ARG A 279 13.45 40.68 22.25
CA ARG A 279 12.14 40.36 21.65
C ARG A 279 12.27 39.97 20.17
N GLN A 280 13.10 40.66 19.41
CA GLN A 280 13.34 40.35 18.00
C GLN A 280 14.11 39.04 17.82
N TYR A 281 15.09 38.77 18.68
CA TYR A 281 15.84 37.51 18.68
C TYR A 281 14.94 36.30 18.90
N LEU A 282 14.04 36.36 19.90
CA LEU A 282 13.06 35.30 20.16
C LEU A 282 12.13 35.07 18.97
N THR A 283 11.72 36.15 18.30
CA THR A 283 10.85 36.08 17.12
C THR A 283 11.57 35.39 15.95
N LEU A 284 12.83 35.77 15.67
CA LEU A 284 13.62 35.14 14.61
C LEU A 284 13.91 33.66 14.88
N HIS A 285 14.23 33.32 16.13
CA HIS A 285 14.48 31.93 16.53
C HIS A 285 13.24 31.05 16.33
N ASP A 286 12.05 31.55 16.68
CA ASP A 286 10.79 30.85 16.46
C ASP A 286 10.47 30.68 14.97
N VAL A 287 10.68 31.73 14.16
CA VAL A 287 10.49 31.67 12.70
C VAL A 287 11.41 30.61 12.09
N ARG A 288 12.67 30.57 12.50
CA ARG A 288 13.63 29.56 12.01
C ARG A 288 13.19 28.15 12.37
N LYS A 289 12.82 27.91 13.63
CA LYS A 289 12.31 26.61 14.08
C LYS A 289 11.04 26.19 13.36
N TYR A 290 10.18 27.14 12.99
CA TYR A 290 8.97 26.85 12.22
C TYR A 290 9.31 26.50 10.76
N ALA A 291 10.25 27.23 10.15
CA ALA A 291 10.74 26.95 8.80
C ALA A 291 11.40 25.57 8.71
N ASP A 292 12.24 25.18 9.68
CA ASP A 292 12.88 23.87 9.73
C ASP A 292 11.83 22.74 9.81
N ARG A 293 10.82 22.88 10.68
CA ARG A 293 9.71 21.91 10.78
C ARG A 293 8.87 21.83 9.51
N LEU A 294 8.68 22.95 8.81
CA LEU A 294 7.97 22.96 7.54
C LEU A 294 8.77 22.24 6.46
N ALA A 295 10.09 22.48 6.40
CA ALA A 295 10.98 21.80 5.47
C ALA A 295 11.05 20.28 5.73
N GLU A 296 11.13 19.86 7.00
CA GLU A 296 11.06 18.44 7.39
C GLU A 296 9.74 17.78 6.95
N ARG A 297 8.62 18.45 7.19
CA ARG A 297 7.30 17.97 6.75
C ARG A 297 7.21 17.88 5.22
N GLU A 298 7.68 18.89 4.52
CA GLU A 298 7.67 18.93 3.05
C GLU A 298 8.58 17.83 2.46
N ALA A 299 9.74 17.57 3.08
CA ALA A 299 10.61 16.45 2.71
C ALA A 299 9.91 15.10 2.93
N HIS A 300 9.24 14.92 4.08
CA HIS A 300 8.47 13.72 4.37
C HIS A 300 7.30 13.52 3.38
N PHE A 301 6.56 14.57 3.05
CA PHE A 301 5.49 14.52 2.04
C PHE A 301 6.03 14.21 0.64
N ARG A 302 7.21 14.74 0.27
CA ARG A 302 7.88 14.39 -0.99
C ARG A 302 8.28 12.92 -1.05
N GLU A 303 8.70 12.34 0.07
CA GLU A 303 9.07 10.93 0.16
C GLU A 303 7.85 10.01 0.02
N LEU A 304 6.75 10.35 0.72
CA LEU A 304 5.45 9.70 0.56
C LEU A 304 4.88 9.81 -0.86
N ALA A 305 5.15 10.90 -1.57
CA ALA A 305 4.65 11.08 -2.95
C ALA A 305 5.26 10.09 -3.94
N HIS A 306 6.39 9.45 -3.62
CA HIS A 306 7.14 8.56 -4.51
C HIS A 306 7.24 7.12 -4.03
N THR A 307 6.68 6.78 -2.87
CA THR A 307 6.70 5.43 -2.30
C THR A 307 5.29 4.84 -2.19
N ASP A 308 5.21 3.52 -2.29
CA ASP A 308 4.00 2.74 -2.01
C ASP A 308 3.98 2.37 -0.52
N PRO A 309 2.93 2.73 0.24
CA PRO A 309 2.92 2.57 1.70
C PRO A 309 2.82 1.10 2.15
N LEU A 310 2.28 0.20 1.32
CA LEU A 310 2.13 -1.21 1.67
C LEU A 310 3.45 -1.97 1.56
N THR A 311 4.18 -1.77 0.47
CA THR A 311 5.40 -2.51 0.15
C THR A 311 6.68 -1.76 0.51
N GLY A 312 6.57 -0.44 0.71
CA GLY A 312 7.69 0.51 0.86
C GLY A 312 8.52 0.69 -0.41
N LEU A 313 8.10 0.10 -1.54
CA LEU A 313 8.79 0.26 -2.83
C LEU A 313 8.52 1.64 -3.41
N ALA A 314 9.16 1.98 -4.54
CA ALA A 314 8.72 3.16 -5.29
C ALA A 314 7.27 2.95 -5.77
N ASN A 315 6.47 4.01 -5.81
CA ASN A 315 5.19 3.97 -6.53
C ASN A 315 5.41 4.31 -8.01
N ARG A 316 4.33 4.31 -8.81
CA ARG A 316 4.39 4.68 -10.23
C ARG A 316 5.10 6.02 -10.50
N ARG A 317 4.91 7.04 -9.65
CA ARG A 317 5.58 8.34 -9.79
C ARG A 317 7.07 8.24 -9.48
N GLY A 318 7.44 7.43 -8.48
CA GLY A 318 8.84 7.12 -8.17
C GLY A 318 9.57 6.41 -9.32
N LEU A 319 8.91 5.45 -9.97
CA LEU A 319 9.43 4.76 -11.15
C LEU A 319 9.62 5.72 -12.33
N LEU A 320 8.60 6.50 -12.69
CA LEU A 320 8.68 7.48 -13.78
C LEU A 320 9.83 8.46 -13.57
N ARG A 321 10.01 8.94 -12.33
CA ARG A 321 11.13 9.83 -11.98
C ARG A 321 12.48 9.14 -12.18
N ALA A 322 12.59 7.84 -11.92
CA ALA A 322 13.82 7.08 -12.17
C ALA A 322 14.07 6.88 -13.67
N LEU A 323 13.04 6.52 -14.43
CA LEU A 323 13.10 6.36 -15.89
C LEU A 323 13.53 7.66 -16.60
N HIS A 324 12.94 8.80 -16.25
CA HIS A 324 13.34 10.10 -16.82
C HIS A 324 14.79 10.48 -16.48
N ARG A 325 15.31 10.07 -15.31
CA ARG A 325 16.73 10.28 -14.98
C ARG A 325 17.64 9.43 -15.87
N CYS A 326 17.32 8.16 -16.07
CA CYS A 326 18.09 7.29 -16.96
C CYS A 326 18.08 7.81 -18.41
N ALA A 327 16.90 8.24 -18.89
CA ALA A 327 16.76 8.82 -20.23
C ALA A 327 17.58 10.11 -20.39
N GLY A 328 17.49 11.05 -19.43
CA GLY A 328 18.23 12.31 -19.48
C GLY A 328 19.74 12.16 -19.34
N ALA A 329 20.21 11.10 -18.68
CA ALA A 329 21.62 10.77 -18.56
C ALA A 329 22.14 9.91 -19.73
N GLY A 330 21.29 9.49 -20.67
CA GLY A 330 21.66 8.60 -21.77
C GLY A 330 22.20 7.25 -21.30
N THR A 331 21.76 6.78 -20.13
CA THR A 331 22.26 5.53 -19.55
C THR A 331 21.44 4.36 -20.08
N ASP A 332 22.12 3.28 -20.47
CA ASP A 332 21.44 2.02 -20.80
C ASP A 332 20.68 1.52 -19.57
N CYS A 333 19.38 1.29 -19.75
CA CYS A 333 18.53 0.72 -18.74
C CYS A 333 17.50 -0.23 -19.35
N VAL A 334 17.08 -1.19 -18.55
CA VAL A 334 16.09 -2.19 -18.90
C VAL A 334 14.98 -2.16 -17.86
N LEU A 335 13.73 -2.12 -18.33
CA LEU A 335 12.55 -2.19 -17.50
C LEU A 335 12.01 -3.62 -17.51
N LEU A 336 11.86 -4.20 -16.33
CA LEU A 336 11.14 -5.44 -16.10
C LEU A 336 9.76 -5.06 -15.54
N SER A 337 8.69 -5.48 -16.21
CA SER A 337 7.32 -5.43 -15.69
C SER A 337 6.93 -6.81 -15.17
N LEU A 338 6.35 -6.88 -13.99
CA LEU A 338 6.05 -8.12 -13.27
C LEU A 338 4.57 -8.13 -12.86
N ASP A 339 3.96 -9.30 -12.89
CA ASP A 339 2.58 -9.52 -12.46
C ASP A 339 2.45 -10.85 -11.73
N LEU A 340 1.79 -10.84 -10.57
CA LEU A 340 1.59 -12.04 -9.75
C LEU A 340 0.42 -12.87 -10.29
N ASP A 341 0.73 -14.02 -10.87
CA ASP A 341 -0.26 -14.88 -11.51
C ASP A 341 -1.23 -15.45 -10.47
N GLY A 342 -2.53 -15.18 -10.65
CA GLY A 342 -3.57 -15.75 -9.78
C GLY A 342 -3.73 -15.05 -8.43
N PHE A 343 -3.13 -13.87 -8.23
CA PHE A 343 -3.27 -13.08 -7.00
C PHE A 343 -4.74 -12.76 -6.65
N LYS A 344 -5.58 -12.52 -7.66
CA LYS A 344 -7.03 -12.34 -7.44
C LYS A 344 -7.67 -13.52 -6.71
N ASN A 345 -7.29 -14.76 -7.04
CA ASN A 345 -7.83 -15.95 -6.37
C ASN A 345 -7.42 -16.01 -4.89
N VAL A 346 -6.24 -15.47 -4.55
CA VAL A 346 -5.81 -15.35 -3.14
C VAL A 346 -6.72 -14.37 -2.41
N ASN A 347 -6.99 -13.19 -2.97
CA ASN A 347 -7.93 -12.23 -2.37
C ASN A 347 -9.33 -12.82 -2.22
N ASP A 348 -9.84 -13.49 -3.25
CA ASP A 348 -11.20 -14.04 -3.27
C ASP A 348 -11.37 -15.20 -2.26
N MET A 349 -10.33 -16.02 -2.05
CA MET A 349 -10.38 -17.21 -1.17
C MET A 349 -9.91 -16.94 0.27
N ARG A 350 -8.96 -16.03 0.47
CA ARG A 350 -8.25 -15.80 1.74
C ARG A 350 -8.45 -14.40 2.31
N GLY A 351 -9.11 -13.51 1.57
CA GLY A 351 -9.37 -12.12 1.98
C GLY A 351 -8.22 -11.17 1.66
N HIS A 352 -8.53 -9.87 1.68
CA HIS A 352 -7.59 -8.80 1.32
C HIS A 352 -6.40 -8.66 2.28
N ASP A 353 -6.57 -8.96 3.57
CA ASP A 353 -5.48 -8.85 4.55
C ASP A 353 -4.32 -9.82 4.23
N VAL A 354 -4.65 -11.04 3.79
CA VAL A 354 -3.67 -12.03 3.34
C VAL A 354 -3.01 -11.57 2.03
N GLY A 355 -3.81 -11.03 1.10
CA GLY A 355 -3.30 -10.43 -0.13
C GLY A 355 -2.29 -9.31 0.13
N ASP A 356 -2.60 -8.42 1.06
CA ASP A 356 -1.73 -7.31 1.44
C ASP A 356 -0.42 -7.79 2.08
N ALA A 357 -0.48 -8.83 2.93
CA ALA A 357 0.71 -9.46 3.51
C ALA A 357 1.60 -10.11 2.43
N VAL A 358 1.00 -10.77 1.44
CA VAL A 358 1.72 -11.33 0.29
C VAL A 358 2.40 -10.22 -0.52
N LEU A 359 1.70 -9.13 -0.81
CA LEU A 359 2.26 -7.99 -1.55
C LEU A 359 3.42 -7.33 -0.79
N ALA A 360 3.30 -7.15 0.52
CA ALA A 360 4.38 -6.63 1.37
C ALA A 360 5.62 -7.54 1.32
N GLU A 361 5.42 -8.86 1.35
CA GLU A 361 6.50 -9.85 1.25
C GLU A 361 7.15 -9.86 -0.14
N VAL A 362 6.38 -9.72 -1.23
CA VAL A 362 6.91 -9.49 -2.58
C VAL A 362 7.80 -8.25 -2.60
N GLY A 363 7.34 -7.15 -2.00
CA GLY A 363 8.13 -5.93 -1.86
C GLY A 363 9.46 -6.14 -1.15
N ARG A 364 9.45 -6.90 -0.04
CA ARG A 364 10.66 -7.26 0.71
C ARG A 364 11.62 -8.11 -0.13
N ARG A 365 11.09 -9.12 -0.81
CA ARG A 365 11.82 -10.03 -1.71
C ARG A 365 12.51 -9.29 -2.86
N LEU A 366 11.80 -8.38 -3.51
CA LEU A 366 12.36 -7.53 -4.57
C LEU A 366 13.47 -6.64 -4.03
N ARG A 367 13.23 -5.89 -2.94
CA ARG A 367 14.22 -4.97 -2.37
C ARG A 367 15.52 -5.68 -1.93
N GLY A 368 15.41 -6.89 -1.38
CA GLY A 368 16.56 -7.66 -0.90
C GLY A 368 17.43 -8.29 -1.99
N ASN A 369 16.98 -8.31 -3.25
CA ASN A 369 17.63 -9.04 -4.36
C ASN A 369 18.09 -8.15 -5.52
N LEU A 370 18.02 -6.83 -5.32
CA LEU A 370 18.45 -5.82 -6.28
C LEU A 370 19.70 -5.09 -5.77
N ARG A 371 20.54 -4.65 -6.71
CA ARG A 371 21.76 -3.91 -6.40
C ARG A 371 21.46 -2.44 -6.09
N PRO A 372 22.39 -1.73 -5.41
CA PRO A 372 22.32 -0.29 -5.30
C PRO A 372 22.23 0.37 -6.69
N GLY A 373 21.20 1.21 -6.90
CA GLY A 373 20.93 1.90 -8.17
C GLY A 373 19.75 1.34 -8.94
N ASP A 374 19.40 0.06 -8.77
CA ASP A 374 18.17 -0.50 -9.36
C ASP A 374 16.95 -0.04 -8.56
N VAL A 375 15.81 0.16 -9.24
CA VAL A 375 14.58 0.69 -8.62
C VAL A 375 13.46 -0.32 -8.78
N ALA A 376 13.05 -0.93 -7.67
CA ALA A 376 11.80 -1.68 -7.59
C ALA A 376 10.62 -0.75 -7.27
N ALA A 377 9.52 -0.96 -7.98
CA ALA A 377 8.30 -0.20 -7.85
C ALA A 377 7.05 -1.10 -7.83
N ARG A 378 5.99 -0.64 -7.16
CA ARG A 378 4.64 -1.18 -7.31
C ARG A 378 3.80 -0.20 -8.11
N LEU A 379 3.18 -0.67 -9.18
CA LEU A 379 2.38 0.16 -10.09
C LEU A 379 0.93 0.28 -9.62
N GLY A 380 0.41 -0.77 -8.98
CA GLY A 380 -0.93 -0.88 -8.42
C GLY A 380 -1.37 -2.35 -8.42
N GLY A 381 -2.30 -2.74 -7.53
CA GLY A 381 -2.77 -4.13 -7.46
C GLY A 381 -1.62 -5.11 -7.22
N ASP A 382 -1.50 -6.09 -8.11
CA ASP A 382 -0.48 -7.13 -8.22
C ASP A 382 0.65 -6.82 -9.22
N GLU A 383 0.69 -5.61 -9.77
CA GLU A 383 1.68 -5.19 -10.76
C GLU A 383 2.90 -4.53 -10.10
N PHE A 384 4.08 -5.05 -10.44
CA PHE A 384 5.37 -4.54 -10.00
C PHE A 384 6.25 -4.20 -11.21
N ALA A 385 7.28 -3.40 -10.97
CA ALA A 385 8.28 -3.10 -11.97
C ALA A 385 9.66 -3.03 -11.33
N VAL A 386 10.69 -3.40 -12.09
CA VAL A 386 12.09 -3.21 -11.72
C VAL A 386 12.78 -2.49 -12.86
N LEU A 387 13.31 -1.30 -12.57
CA LEU A 387 14.22 -0.60 -13.46
C LEU A 387 15.66 -0.97 -13.10
N MET A 388 16.36 -1.58 -14.04
CA MET A 388 17.76 -1.92 -13.91
C MET A 388 18.61 -1.03 -14.81
N HIS A 389 19.77 -0.61 -14.31
CA HIS A 389 20.81 -0.06 -15.18
C HIS A 389 21.51 -1.21 -15.92
N GLY A 390 22.09 -0.96 -17.09
CA GLY A 390 22.85 -1.96 -17.85
C GLY A 390 22.08 -2.60 -18.99
N GLY A 391 22.60 -3.72 -19.49
CA GLY A 391 22.15 -4.36 -20.73
C GLY A 391 21.08 -5.43 -20.55
N GLN A 392 20.38 -5.71 -21.65
CA GLN A 392 19.28 -6.67 -21.73
C GLN A 392 19.61 -8.07 -21.18
N THR A 393 20.80 -8.61 -21.48
CA THR A 393 21.21 -9.94 -20.99
C THR A 393 21.38 -10.01 -19.47
N GLU A 394 21.81 -8.91 -18.83
CA GLU A 394 21.92 -8.87 -17.37
C GLU A 394 20.52 -8.84 -16.73
N ALA A 395 19.62 -8.03 -17.30
CA ALA A 395 18.24 -7.93 -16.87
C ALA A 395 17.49 -9.27 -16.99
N GLU A 396 17.72 -10.03 -18.07
CA GLU A 396 17.16 -11.38 -18.24
C GLU A 396 17.60 -12.33 -17.11
N ARG A 397 18.89 -12.37 -16.77
CA ARG A 397 19.40 -13.20 -15.65
C ARG A 397 18.83 -12.79 -14.30
N VAL A 398 18.65 -11.48 -14.08
CA VAL A 398 18.00 -11.00 -12.85
C VAL A 398 16.53 -11.38 -12.85
N GLY A 399 15.84 -11.23 -13.97
CA GLY A 399 14.45 -11.65 -14.11
C GLY A 399 14.26 -13.15 -13.87
N GLU A 400 15.12 -14.03 -14.39
CA GLU A 400 15.10 -15.47 -14.08
C GLU A 400 15.30 -15.75 -12.58
N ARG A 401 16.23 -15.02 -11.94
CA ARG A 401 16.42 -15.13 -10.48
C ARG A 401 15.18 -14.67 -9.71
N LEU A 402 14.57 -13.57 -10.12
CA LEU A 402 13.34 -13.05 -9.51
C LEU A 402 12.17 -14.01 -9.73
N LEU A 403 12.09 -14.66 -10.90
CA LEU A 403 11.10 -15.68 -11.21
C LEU A 403 11.14 -16.81 -10.18
N GLY A 404 12.32 -17.41 -9.95
CA GLY A 404 12.49 -18.48 -8.97
C GLY A 404 12.24 -18.02 -7.53
N LEU A 405 12.66 -16.79 -7.19
CA LEU A 405 12.53 -16.25 -5.84
C LEU A 405 11.07 -15.91 -5.46
N LEU A 406 10.30 -15.42 -6.43
CA LEU A 406 8.88 -15.09 -6.24
C LEU A 406 7.99 -16.34 -6.34
N HIS A 407 8.47 -17.44 -6.94
CA HIS A 407 7.77 -18.72 -6.93
C HIS A 407 7.77 -19.43 -5.56
N GLY A 408 8.64 -19.02 -4.62
CA GLY A 408 8.73 -19.62 -3.29
C GLY A 408 7.49 -19.35 -2.42
N ALA A 409 7.17 -20.28 -1.51
CA ALA A 409 6.02 -20.19 -0.60
C ALA A 409 5.98 -18.87 0.20
N TYR A 410 4.78 -18.32 0.37
CA TYR A 410 4.51 -17.16 1.22
C TYR A 410 3.84 -17.63 2.51
N ASP A 411 4.59 -17.63 3.60
CA ASP A 411 4.10 -18.11 4.90
C ASP A 411 3.03 -17.16 5.47
N GLN A 412 1.85 -17.70 5.75
CA GLN A 412 0.74 -16.99 6.36
C GLN A 412 0.17 -17.81 7.53
N PRO A 413 -0.50 -17.17 8.52
CA PRO A 413 -1.07 -17.87 9.68
C PRO A 413 -2.01 -19.02 9.30
N GLU A 414 -2.75 -18.89 8.19
CA GLU A 414 -3.70 -19.88 7.68
C GLU A 414 -3.08 -20.92 6.72
N GLY A 415 -1.74 -20.92 6.59
CA GLY A 415 -0.97 -21.83 5.74
C GLY A 415 -0.30 -21.15 4.54
N PRO A 416 0.68 -21.81 3.89
CA PRO A 416 1.47 -21.21 2.82
C PRO A 416 0.63 -20.90 1.58
N VAL A 417 0.89 -19.74 0.97
CA VAL A 417 0.36 -19.35 -0.33
C VAL A 417 1.43 -19.59 -1.40
N PHE A 418 1.04 -20.16 -2.54
CA PHE A 418 1.92 -20.37 -3.69
C PHE A 418 1.41 -19.53 -4.85
N LEU A 419 2.29 -18.69 -5.40
CA LEU A 419 2.03 -17.83 -6.54
C LEU A 419 3.18 -17.98 -7.53
N SER A 420 2.88 -17.81 -8.81
CA SER A 420 3.91 -17.58 -9.83
C SER A 420 3.92 -16.12 -10.24
N VAL A 421 4.95 -15.73 -11.00
CA VAL A 421 5.07 -14.39 -11.55
C VAL A 421 5.34 -14.48 -13.04
N SER A 422 4.66 -13.64 -13.82
CA SER A 422 5.00 -13.41 -15.22
C SER A 422 5.84 -12.14 -15.33
N ILE A 423 6.90 -12.16 -16.15
CA ILE A 423 7.85 -11.04 -16.28
C ILE A 423 8.03 -10.67 -17.76
N GLY A 424 7.83 -9.40 -18.09
CA GLY A 424 8.15 -8.81 -19.39
C GLY A 424 9.36 -7.89 -19.28
N THR A 425 10.29 -7.95 -20.23
CA THR A 425 11.50 -7.11 -20.20
C THR A 425 11.67 -6.29 -21.48
N ALA A 426 12.06 -5.03 -21.35
CA ALA A 426 12.37 -4.17 -22.50
C ALA A 426 13.50 -3.19 -22.17
N GLY A 427 14.40 -2.96 -23.13
CA GLY A 427 15.40 -1.90 -23.10
C GLY A 427 15.09 -0.79 -24.10
N TRP A 428 15.94 0.23 -24.18
CA TRP A 428 15.80 1.31 -25.17
C TRP A 428 15.83 0.78 -26.61
N ALA A 429 14.91 1.27 -27.43
CA ALA A 429 14.84 0.95 -28.86
C ALA A 429 15.29 2.17 -29.68
N GLY A 430 16.58 2.50 -29.60
CA GLY A 430 17.15 3.72 -30.20
C GLY A 430 17.21 4.86 -29.18
N GLU A 431 16.63 6.02 -29.50
CA GLU A 431 16.62 7.17 -28.60
C GLU A 431 15.79 6.87 -27.33
N PRO A 432 16.21 7.38 -26.14
CA PRO A 432 15.47 7.15 -24.90
C PRO A 432 14.05 7.72 -24.92
N ASP A 433 13.05 6.84 -24.96
CA ASP A 433 11.62 7.17 -24.87
C ASP A 433 10.95 6.35 -23.76
N VAL A 434 10.59 7.04 -22.68
CA VAL A 434 10.01 6.44 -21.46
C VAL A 434 8.65 5.80 -21.73
N GLU A 435 7.80 6.42 -22.55
CA GLU A 435 6.46 5.91 -22.84
C GLU A 435 6.54 4.64 -23.69
N LEU A 436 7.42 4.67 -24.69
CA LEU A 436 7.68 3.51 -25.54
C LEU A 436 8.26 2.34 -24.75
N LEU A 437 9.21 2.59 -23.84
CA LEU A 437 9.81 1.56 -22.99
C LEU A 437 8.77 0.88 -22.08
N LEU A 438 7.90 1.67 -21.43
CA LEU A 438 6.80 1.17 -20.61
C LEU A 438 5.87 0.28 -21.44
N ARG A 439 5.49 0.74 -22.64
CA ARG A 439 4.62 -0.02 -23.56
C ARG A 439 5.27 -1.33 -23.99
N HIS A 440 6.55 -1.33 -24.33
CA HIS A 440 7.28 -2.53 -24.74
C HIS A 440 7.39 -3.56 -23.59
N ALA A 441 7.68 -3.10 -22.37
CA ALA A 441 7.75 -3.99 -21.20
C ALA A 441 6.39 -4.61 -20.87
N ASP A 442 5.29 -3.84 -21.00
CA ASP A 442 3.91 -4.36 -20.85
C ASP A 442 3.55 -5.39 -21.93
N LEU A 443 3.91 -5.13 -23.19
CA LEU A 443 3.69 -6.08 -24.28
C LEU A 443 4.43 -7.40 -24.04
N ALA A 444 5.68 -7.33 -23.60
CA ALA A 444 6.46 -8.52 -23.23
C ALA A 444 5.82 -9.27 -22.06
N LEU A 445 5.28 -8.57 -21.06
CA LEU A 445 4.61 -9.18 -19.91
C LEU A 445 3.32 -9.89 -20.33
N ARG A 446 2.51 -9.26 -21.20
CA ARG A 446 1.33 -9.90 -21.77
C ARG A 446 1.70 -11.14 -22.57
N TYR A 447 2.80 -11.09 -23.32
CA TYR A 447 3.31 -12.24 -24.05
C TYR A 447 3.76 -13.39 -23.11
N ALA A 448 4.41 -13.06 -21.99
CA ALA A 448 4.75 -14.04 -20.94
C ALA A 448 3.51 -14.73 -20.38
N LYS A 449 2.45 -13.98 -20.05
CA LYS A 449 1.17 -14.55 -19.58
C LYS A 449 0.54 -15.49 -20.61
N GLN A 450 0.65 -15.11 -21.88
CA GLN A 450 0.10 -15.82 -23.02
C GLN A 450 0.81 -17.12 -23.39
N ARG A 451 2.09 -17.27 -23.01
CA ARG A 451 2.89 -18.49 -23.23
C ARG A 451 2.87 -19.46 -22.04
N GLY A 452 1.86 -19.36 -21.19
CA GLY A 452 1.67 -20.27 -20.06
C GLY A 452 2.08 -19.73 -18.69
N LYS A 453 2.28 -18.40 -18.56
CA LYS A 453 2.63 -17.74 -17.30
C LYS A 453 3.93 -18.27 -16.66
N ASN A 454 4.27 -17.84 -15.45
CA ASN A 454 5.46 -18.29 -14.72
C ASN A 454 6.75 -18.27 -15.56
N ARG A 455 6.96 -17.20 -16.33
CA ARG A 455 8.08 -17.08 -17.25
C ARG A 455 8.49 -15.63 -17.46
N ILE A 456 9.69 -15.49 -18.02
CA ILE A 456 10.22 -14.22 -18.49
C ILE A 456 10.18 -14.18 -20.01
N GLU A 457 9.75 -13.06 -20.56
CA GLU A 457 9.83 -12.79 -22.00
C GLU A 457 10.46 -11.42 -22.25
N ARG A 458 11.29 -11.33 -23.28
CA ARG A 458 11.81 -10.06 -23.77
C ARG A 458 10.84 -9.44 -24.77
N TYR A 459 10.82 -8.12 -24.89
CA TYR A 459 10.14 -7.46 -25.99
C TYR A 459 10.86 -7.71 -27.31
N ASP A 460 10.11 -8.18 -28.31
CA ASP A 460 10.52 -8.29 -29.71
C ASP A 460 9.43 -7.65 -30.57
N ALA A 461 9.83 -6.87 -31.57
CA ALA A 461 8.89 -6.23 -32.50
C ALA A 461 8.02 -7.26 -33.25
N ALA A 462 8.50 -8.49 -33.42
CA ALA A 462 7.72 -9.59 -34.00
C ALA A 462 6.52 -9.99 -33.12
N TYR A 463 6.58 -9.78 -31.80
CA TYR A 463 5.48 -10.14 -30.89
C TYR A 463 4.25 -9.28 -31.09
N ASP A 464 4.44 -8.04 -31.54
CA ASP A 464 3.34 -7.12 -31.82
C ASP A 464 2.45 -7.66 -32.95
N GLN A 465 3.06 -8.33 -33.94
CA GLN A 465 2.34 -9.03 -35.01
C GLN A 465 1.70 -10.34 -34.51
N LEU A 466 2.39 -11.08 -33.63
CA LEU A 466 1.88 -12.34 -33.07
C LEU A 466 0.64 -12.11 -32.16
N LEU A 467 0.67 -11.08 -31.31
CA LEU A 467 -0.44 -10.66 -30.45
C LEU A 467 -1.66 -10.21 -31.27
N ARG A 468 -1.42 -9.42 -32.33
CA ARG A 468 -2.48 -9.04 -33.28
C ARG A 468 -3.07 -10.27 -33.96
N ARG A 469 -2.23 -11.17 -34.49
CA ARG A 469 -2.65 -12.43 -35.11
C ARG A 469 -3.51 -13.26 -34.16
N ARG A 470 -3.05 -13.48 -32.93
CA ARG A 470 -3.78 -14.22 -31.89
C ARG A 470 -5.17 -13.66 -31.64
N THR A 471 -5.29 -12.34 -31.53
CA THR A 471 -6.59 -11.67 -31.30
C THR A 471 -7.54 -11.90 -32.47
N VAL A 472 -7.04 -11.82 -33.70
CA VAL A 472 -7.84 -12.09 -34.91
C VAL A 472 -8.26 -13.56 -34.96
N VAL A 473 -7.35 -14.49 -34.66
CA VAL A 473 -7.66 -15.94 -34.62
C VAL A 473 -8.72 -16.23 -33.57
N GLU A 474 -8.66 -15.64 -32.37
CA GLU A 474 -9.70 -15.81 -31.34
C GLU A 474 -11.06 -15.28 -31.81
N HIS A 475 -11.08 -14.12 -32.47
CA HIS A 475 -12.30 -13.55 -33.01
C HIS A 475 -12.90 -14.44 -34.10
N GLU A 476 -12.09 -14.86 -35.08
CA GLU A 476 -12.51 -15.68 -36.21
C GLU A 476 -12.89 -17.10 -35.79
N LEU A 477 -12.27 -17.67 -34.76
CA LEU A 477 -12.61 -19.02 -34.30
C LEU A 477 -14.06 -19.07 -33.78
N ARG A 478 -14.60 -17.97 -33.26
CA ARG A 478 -16.02 -17.86 -32.92
C ARG A 478 -16.87 -17.97 -34.19
N GLY A 479 -17.73 -18.98 -34.24
CA GLY A 479 -18.60 -19.26 -35.40
C GLY A 479 -17.92 -20.01 -36.55
N ALA A 480 -16.68 -20.49 -36.39
CA ALA A 480 -15.99 -21.28 -37.43
C ALA A 480 -16.75 -22.57 -37.80
N ILE A 481 -17.45 -23.18 -36.82
CA ILE A 481 -18.35 -24.32 -37.05
C ILE A 481 -19.51 -23.92 -37.98
N ASP A 482 -20.22 -22.85 -37.65
CA ASP A 482 -21.40 -22.39 -38.39
C ASP A 482 -21.07 -21.96 -39.82
N ARG A 483 -19.85 -21.44 -40.04
CA ARG A 483 -19.36 -21.06 -41.36
C ARG A 483 -18.80 -22.22 -42.19
N GLY A 484 -18.72 -23.43 -41.64
CA GLY A 484 -18.20 -24.61 -42.34
C GLY A 484 -16.70 -24.53 -42.65
N GLU A 485 -15.93 -23.84 -41.81
CA GLU A 485 -14.49 -23.61 -42.02
C GLU A 485 -13.61 -24.74 -41.46
N LEU A 486 -14.23 -25.65 -40.70
CA LEU A 486 -13.57 -26.78 -40.05
C LEU A 486 -13.77 -28.07 -40.84
N ARG A 487 -12.74 -28.90 -40.90
CA ARG A 487 -12.77 -30.23 -41.52
C ARG A 487 -11.88 -31.20 -40.77
N LEU A 488 -12.15 -32.49 -40.91
CA LEU A 488 -11.27 -33.56 -40.42
C LEU A 488 -10.36 -34.04 -41.54
N ALA A 489 -9.07 -34.13 -41.25
CA ALA A 489 -8.13 -34.92 -42.02
C ALA A 489 -7.89 -36.24 -41.25
N PHE A 490 -7.61 -37.31 -41.96
CA PHE A 490 -7.45 -38.64 -41.39
C PHE A 490 -6.05 -39.14 -41.70
N GLN A 491 -5.26 -39.41 -40.66
CA GLN A 491 -3.93 -39.99 -40.83
C GLN A 491 -3.99 -41.51 -40.66
N PRO A 492 -3.48 -42.31 -41.61
CA PRO A 492 -3.58 -43.76 -41.52
C PRO A 492 -2.70 -44.34 -40.40
N VAL A 493 -3.28 -45.29 -39.66
CA VAL A 493 -2.57 -46.19 -38.76
C VAL A 493 -2.43 -47.54 -39.45
N ALA A 494 -1.19 -47.97 -39.68
CA ALA A 494 -0.88 -49.17 -40.45
C ALA A 494 -0.58 -50.38 -39.55
N SER A 495 -1.06 -51.56 -39.93
CA SER A 495 -0.68 -52.83 -39.33
C SER A 495 0.67 -53.30 -39.86
N LEU A 496 1.57 -53.64 -38.95
CA LEU A 496 2.92 -54.08 -39.22
C LEU A 496 3.06 -55.61 -39.06
N PRO A 497 3.89 -56.29 -39.88
CA PRO A 497 4.75 -55.73 -40.93
C PRO A 497 4.05 -55.53 -42.29
N SER A 498 2.74 -55.79 -42.38
CA SER A 498 2.01 -55.82 -43.65
C SER A 498 1.82 -54.46 -44.33
N VAL A 499 2.07 -53.36 -43.61
CA VAL A 499 1.89 -51.96 -44.02
C VAL A 499 0.50 -51.73 -44.64
N ARG A 500 -0.54 -52.24 -43.97
CA ARG A 500 -1.94 -52.05 -44.38
C ARG A 500 -2.65 -51.08 -43.45
N PRO A 501 -3.38 -50.06 -43.95
CA PRO A 501 -4.19 -49.21 -43.10
C PRO A 501 -5.26 -50.05 -42.38
N VAL A 502 -5.31 -49.95 -41.05
CA VAL A 502 -6.28 -50.65 -40.18
C VAL A 502 -7.00 -49.70 -39.23
N GLY A 503 -6.50 -48.47 -39.11
CA GLY A 503 -7.12 -47.40 -38.34
C GLY A 503 -6.79 -46.04 -38.93
N ALA A 504 -7.36 -44.99 -38.35
CA ALA A 504 -7.06 -43.62 -38.71
C ALA A 504 -7.20 -42.66 -37.53
N GLU A 505 -6.28 -41.71 -37.40
CA GLU A 505 -6.42 -40.61 -36.45
C GLU A 505 -7.15 -39.44 -37.11
N ALA A 506 -8.23 -38.97 -36.48
CA ALA A 506 -8.98 -37.81 -36.92
C ALA A 506 -8.33 -36.51 -36.41
N LEU A 507 -7.77 -35.76 -37.35
CA LEU A 507 -7.02 -34.54 -37.10
C LEU A 507 -7.83 -33.32 -37.56
N LEU A 508 -8.17 -32.45 -36.62
CA LEU A 508 -8.90 -31.21 -36.91
C LEU A 508 -8.06 -30.26 -37.78
N ARG A 509 -8.69 -29.66 -38.78
CA ARG A 509 -8.09 -28.66 -39.67
C ARG A 509 -9.03 -27.47 -39.78
N TRP A 510 -8.47 -26.27 -39.73
CA TRP A 510 -9.23 -25.03 -39.91
C TRP A 510 -8.69 -24.25 -41.11
N HIS A 511 -9.60 -23.89 -42.00
CA HIS A 511 -9.31 -23.02 -43.12
C HIS A 511 -10.27 -21.83 -43.11
N ASN A 512 -9.73 -20.66 -42.79
CA ASN A 512 -10.48 -19.41 -42.76
C ASN A 512 -10.17 -18.59 -44.02
N ARG A 513 -11.18 -17.85 -44.52
CA ARG A 513 -11.08 -17.11 -45.79
C ARG A 513 -10.04 -15.98 -45.74
N GLU A 514 -9.89 -15.33 -44.58
CA GLU A 514 -8.98 -14.19 -44.41
C GLU A 514 -7.62 -14.64 -43.88
N LEU A 515 -7.60 -15.63 -42.97
CA LEU A 515 -6.39 -16.09 -42.28
C LEU A 515 -5.66 -17.22 -43.01
N GLY A 516 -6.27 -17.82 -44.03
CA GLY A 516 -5.77 -19.01 -44.71
C GLY A 516 -5.88 -20.26 -43.84
N THR A 517 -4.92 -21.17 -43.98
CA THR A 517 -4.83 -22.38 -43.16
C THR A 517 -4.27 -22.04 -41.79
N VAL A 518 -5.04 -22.32 -40.74
CA VAL A 518 -4.64 -22.10 -39.33
C VAL A 518 -4.26 -23.46 -38.73
N GLY A 519 -3.06 -23.53 -38.16
CA GLY A 519 -2.52 -24.78 -37.60
C GLY A 519 -3.21 -25.18 -36.29
N PRO A 520 -3.38 -26.50 -36.00
CA PRO A 520 -3.92 -26.99 -34.72
C PRO A 520 -3.21 -26.40 -33.50
N ASP A 521 -1.88 -26.27 -33.56
CA ASP A 521 -1.05 -25.71 -32.50
C ASP A 521 -1.34 -24.22 -32.21
N GLU A 522 -1.94 -23.50 -33.17
CA GLU A 522 -2.32 -22.10 -33.02
C GLU A 522 -3.73 -21.96 -32.42
N PHE A 523 -4.72 -22.71 -32.93
CA PHE A 523 -6.12 -22.49 -32.55
C PHE A 523 -6.64 -23.41 -31.44
N ILE A 524 -6.08 -24.60 -31.21
CA ILE A 524 -6.55 -25.49 -30.14
C ILE A 524 -6.28 -24.89 -28.75
N PRO A 525 -5.07 -24.38 -28.43
CA PRO A 525 -4.84 -23.72 -27.15
C PRO A 525 -5.74 -22.50 -26.93
N LEU A 526 -6.00 -21.74 -28.01
CA LEU A 526 -6.94 -20.63 -27.96
C LEU A 526 -8.36 -21.09 -27.67
N ALA A 527 -8.82 -22.16 -28.33
CA ALA A 527 -10.13 -22.76 -28.09
C ALA A 527 -10.30 -23.19 -26.64
N GLU A 528 -9.26 -23.75 -26.03
CA GLU A 528 -9.28 -24.11 -24.61
C GLU A 528 -9.46 -22.86 -23.76
N GLU A 529 -8.59 -21.87 -23.89
CA GLU A 529 -8.60 -20.64 -23.09
C GLU A 529 -9.93 -19.89 -23.15
N CYS A 530 -10.52 -19.74 -24.33
CA CYS A 530 -11.79 -19.04 -24.53
C CYS A 530 -13.03 -19.92 -24.28
N GLY A 531 -12.85 -21.18 -23.89
CA GLY A 531 -13.93 -22.11 -23.55
C GLY A 531 -14.67 -22.69 -24.76
N MET A 532 -14.13 -22.57 -25.97
CA MET A 532 -14.71 -23.15 -27.20
C MET A 532 -14.34 -24.63 -27.41
N ILE A 533 -13.35 -25.16 -26.68
CA ILE A 533 -12.86 -26.53 -26.90
C ILE A 533 -13.96 -27.59 -26.81
N ALA A 534 -14.90 -27.46 -25.86
CA ALA A 534 -16.00 -28.41 -25.70
C ALA A 534 -16.96 -28.42 -26.90
N GLN A 535 -17.18 -27.27 -27.53
CA GLN A 535 -18.01 -27.19 -28.75
C GLN A 535 -17.29 -27.80 -29.94
N LEU A 536 -15.98 -27.54 -30.08
CA LEU A 536 -15.16 -28.11 -31.14
C LEU A 536 -15.04 -29.62 -31.01
N GLY A 537 -14.74 -30.15 -29.83
CA GLY A 537 -14.57 -31.59 -29.66
C GLY A 537 -15.88 -32.36 -29.80
N ALA A 538 -17.02 -31.81 -29.38
CA ALA A 538 -18.33 -32.39 -29.70
C ALA A 538 -18.56 -32.46 -31.22
N TRP A 539 -18.22 -31.39 -31.95
CA TRP A 539 -18.31 -31.39 -33.42
C TRP A 539 -17.36 -32.42 -34.05
N VAL A 540 -16.10 -32.48 -33.61
CA VAL A 540 -15.09 -33.46 -34.08
C VAL A 540 -15.59 -34.88 -33.86
N LEU A 541 -16.09 -35.18 -32.66
CA LEU A 541 -16.60 -36.49 -32.29
C LEU A 541 -17.76 -36.93 -33.20
N HIS A 542 -18.73 -36.05 -33.45
CA HIS A 542 -19.84 -36.34 -34.35
C HIS A 542 -19.38 -36.54 -35.80
N GLN A 543 -18.45 -35.73 -36.31
CA GLN A 543 -17.93 -35.88 -37.67
C GLN A 543 -17.08 -37.15 -37.84
N ALA A 544 -16.25 -37.48 -36.85
CA ALA A 544 -15.46 -38.71 -36.84
C ALA A 544 -16.36 -39.96 -36.80
N CYS A 545 -17.38 -39.96 -35.95
CA CYS A 545 -18.35 -41.06 -35.89
C CYS A 545 -19.17 -41.19 -37.18
N HIS A 546 -19.59 -40.07 -37.78
CA HIS A 546 -20.28 -40.07 -39.06
C HIS A 546 -19.42 -40.69 -40.17
N GLN A 547 -18.15 -40.27 -40.30
CA GLN A 547 -17.25 -40.80 -41.31
C GLN A 547 -16.93 -42.28 -41.07
N LEU A 548 -16.68 -42.67 -39.82
CA LEU A 548 -16.45 -44.07 -39.44
C LEU A 548 -17.66 -44.95 -39.77
N SER A 549 -18.89 -44.49 -39.51
CA SER A 549 -20.10 -45.22 -39.89
C SER A 549 -20.17 -45.48 -41.39
N ARG A 550 -19.74 -44.52 -42.22
CA ARG A 550 -19.72 -44.69 -43.68
C ARG A 550 -18.71 -45.76 -44.10
N TRP A 551 -17.48 -45.68 -43.60
CA TRP A 551 -16.46 -46.69 -43.91
C TRP A 551 -16.87 -48.10 -43.50
N LEU A 552 -17.53 -48.25 -42.35
CA LEU A 552 -18.06 -49.54 -41.92
C LEU A 552 -19.21 -50.03 -42.81
N ALA A 553 -20.08 -49.14 -43.26
CA ALA A 553 -21.18 -49.47 -44.19
C ALA A 553 -20.67 -49.88 -45.58
N ASP A 554 -19.56 -49.29 -46.03
CA ASP A 554 -18.87 -49.62 -47.27
C ASP A 554 -18.04 -50.93 -47.17
N GLY A 555 -18.02 -51.55 -45.98
CA GLY A 555 -17.42 -52.86 -45.73
C GLY A 555 -15.96 -52.83 -45.30
N HIS A 556 -15.41 -51.65 -44.97
CA HIS A 556 -14.04 -51.52 -44.48
C HIS A 556 -13.92 -51.93 -43.01
N ASP A 557 -12.85 -52.66 -42.69
CA ASP A 557 -12.50 -53.05 -41.33
C ASP A 557 -11.53 -52.01 -40.71
N VAL A 558 -12.08 -50.87 -40.26
CA VAL A 558 -11.30 -49.72 -39.78
C VAL A 558 -11.77 -49.24 -38.41
N TRP A 559 -10.87 -48.62 -37.64
CA TRP A 559 -11.19 -47.88 -36.42
C TRP A 559 -10.71 -46.43 -36.54
N VAL A 560 -11.34 -45.50 -35.82
CA VAL A 560 -10.95 -44.09 -35.81
C VAL A 560 -10.57 -43.66 -34.40
N SER A 561 -9.46 -42.95 -34.28
CA SER A 561 -9.07 -42.28 -33.04
C SER A 561 -9.34 -40.79 -33.07
N VAL A 562 -9.72 -40.23 -31.92
CA VAL A 562 -10.04 -38.81 -31.72
C VAL A 562 -9.33 -38.29 -30.48
N ASN A 563 -8.60 -37.19 -30.64
CA ASN A 563 -7.95 -36.47 -29.55
C ASN A 563 -8.96 -35.84 -28.59
N VAL A 564 -8.70 -35.95 -27.29
CA VAL A 564 -9.54 -35.40 -26.22
C VAL A 564 -8.74 -34.42 -25.38
N SER A 565 -9.22 -33.17 -25.30
CA SER A 565 -8.60 -32.17 -24.42
C SER A 565 -8.77 -32.58 -22.95
N PRO A 566 -7.77 -32.28 -22.08
CA PRO A 566 -7.92 -32.43 -20.63
C PRO A 566 -9.18 -31.72 -20.10
N ARG A 567 -9.56 -30.56 -20.65
CA ARG A 567 -10.76 -29.81 -20.20
C ARG A 567 -12.06 -30.52 -20.55
N GLU A 568 -12.10 -31.24 -21.66
CA GLU A 568 -13.29 -32.01 -22.07
C GLU A 568 -13.42 -33.28 -21.23
N LEU A 569 -12.29 -33.97 -20.99
CA LEU A 569 -12.24 -35.09 -20.05
C LEU A 569 -12.55 -34.64 -18.61
N HIS A 570 -12.25 -33.37 -18.30
CA HIS A 570 -12.80 -32.51 -17.25
C HIS A 570 -14.32 -32.55 -17.01
N ALA A 571 -15.09 -32.61 -18.09
CA ALA A 571 -16.50 -32.30 -18.09
C ALA A 571 -17.33 -33.52 -17.69
N PRO A 572 -18.23 -33.42 -16.69
CA PRO A 572 -19.13 -34.51 -16.31
C PRO A 572 -19.96 -35.06 -17.48
N GLU A 573 -20.31 -34.21 -18.44
CA GLU A 573 -21.21 -34.52 -19.55
C GLU A 573 -20.49 -35.25 -20.70
N TYR A 574 -19.15 -35.31 -20.73
CA TYR A 574 -18.41 -35.83 -21.88
C TYR A 574 -18.70 -37.31 -22.16
N VAL A 575 -18.86 -38.13 -21.11
CA VAL A 575 -19.25 -39.55 -21.25
C VAL A 575 -20.61 -39.68 -21.94
N VAL A 576 -21.55 -38.77 -21.64
CA VAL A 576 -22.88 -38.74 -22.25
C VAL A 576 -22.76 -38.35 -23.72
N GLN A 577 -21.94 -37.34 -24.04
CA GLN A 577 -21.70 -36.90 -25.42
C GLN A 577 -21.11 -38.03 -26.30
N VAL A 578 -20.14 -38.80 -25.78
CA VAL A 578 -19.59 -39.98 -26.48
C VAL A 578 -20.67 -41.02 -26.75
N ALA A 579 -21.47 -41.36 -25.74
CA ALA A 579 -22.56 -42.32 -25.89
C ALA A 579 -23.64 -41.82 -26.88
N GLU A 580 -23.90 -40.51 -26.93
CA GLU A 580 -24.83 -39.89 -27.88
C GLU A 580 -24.31 -39.92 -29.32
N ALA A 581 -23.05 -39.58 -29.55
CA ALA A 581 -22.46 -39.60 -30.88
C ALA A 581 -22.41 -41.00 -31.48
N LEU A 582 -22.01 -42.01 -30.69
CA LEU A 582 -22.01 -43.42 -31.10
C LEU A 582 -23.41 -43.89 -31.49
N ARG A 583 -24.43 -43.54 -30.69
CA ARG A 583 -25.83 -43.90 -30.95
C ARG A 583 -26.38 -43.21 -32.18
N ALA A 584 -26.11 -41.91 -32.34
CA ALA A 584 -26.61 -41.12 -33.46
C ALA A 584 -26.12 -41.66 -34.81
N HIS A 585 -24.87 -42.13 -34.86
CA HIS A 585 -24.23 -42.62 -36.08
C HIS A 585 -24.12 -44.15 -36.16
N HIS A 586 -24.74 -44.88 -35.25
CA HIS A 586 -24.74 -46.35 -35.22
C HIS A 586 -23.33 -46.98 -35.28
N VAL A 587 -22.35 -46.33 -34.66
CA VAL A 587 -20.96 -46.80 -34.63
C VAL A 587 -20.78 -47.84 -33.52
N PRO A 588 -20.23 -49.04 -33.82
CA PRO A 588 -19.84 -49.99 -32.78
C PRO A 588 -18.79 -49.35 -31.85
N PRO A 589 -19.01 -49.27 -30.53
CA PRO A 589 -18.14 -48.52 -29.62
C PRO A 589 -16.66 -48.88 -29.72
N GLN A 590 -16.34 -50.16 -29.96
CA GLN A 590 -14.96 -50.67 -30.01
C GLN A 590 -14.14 -50.09 -31.17
N ARG A 591 -14.83 -49.53 -32.18
CA ARG A 591 -14.23 -48.89 -33.36
C ARG A 591 -13.83 -47.44 -33.13
N LEU A 592 -14.28 -46.83 -32.05
CA LEU A 592 -13.85 -45.49 -31.63
C LEU A 592 -12.76 -45.62 -30.56
N VAL A 593 -11.65 -44.91 -30.77
CA VAL A 593 -10.55 -44.78 -29.82
C VAL A 593 -10.49 -43.32 -29.36
N LEU A 594 -10.45 -43.09 -28.05
CA LEU A 594 -10.26 -41.75 -27.49
C LEU A 594 -8.81 -41.59 -27.05
N GLU A 595 -8.11 -40.60 -27.59
CA GLU A 595 -6.70 -40.33 -27.29
C GLU A 595 -6.60 -39.24 -26.22
N VAL A 596 -5.84 -39.53 -25.17
CA VAL A 596 -5.58 -38.60 -24.07
C VAL A 596 -4.09 -38.39 -23.94
N THR A 597 -3.65 -37.13 -23.86
CA THR A 597 -2.22 -36.82 -23.76
C THR A 597 -1.65 -37.15 -22.39
N GLU A 598 -0.36 -37.42 -22.33
CA GLU A 598 0.37 -37.68 -21.09
C GLU A 598 0.19 -36.55 -20.04
N HIS A 599 0.18 -35.30 -20.47
CA HIS A 599 -0.01 -34.13 -19.59
C HIS A 599 -1.39 -34.08 -18.91
N ALA A 600 -2.41 -34.71 -19.50
CA ALA A 600 -3.74 -34.81 -18.89
C ALA A 600 -3.72 -35.59 -17.56
N VAL A 601 -2.69 -36.41 -17.34
CA VAL A 601 -2.55 -37.31 -16.17
C VAL A 601 -2.09 -36.57 -14.90
N ALA A 602 -1.57 -35.36 -15.02
CA ALA A 602 -0.92 -34.64 -13.92
C ALA A 602 -1.88 -34.03 -12.87
N THR A 603 -3.18 -33.86 -13.19
CA THR A 603 -4.16 -33.20 -12.31
C THR A 603 -5.24 -34.18 -11.86
N ASP A 604 -5.39 -34.41 -10.55
CA ASP A 604 -6.42 -35.26 -9.92
C ASP A 604 -6.60 -36.66 -10.56
N LEU A 605 -5.58 -37.51 -10.42
CA LEU A 605 -5.52 -38.86 -10.99
C LEU A 605 -6.74 -39.74 -10.63
N ASP A 606 -7.29 -39.61 -9.42
CA ASP A 606 -8.43 -40.42 -8.99
C ASP A 606 -9.70 -40.07 -9.77
N GLN A 607 -9.89 -38.78 -10.07
CA GLN A 607 -10.99 -38.31 -10.90
C GLN A 607 -10.83 -38.75 -12.36
N LEU A 608 -9.62 -38.63 -12.90
CA LEU A 608 -9.29 -39.09 -14.24
C LEU A 608 -9.58 -40.60 -14.41
N VAL A 609 -9.10 -41.43 -13.48
CA VAL A 609 -9.34 -42.89 -13.50
C VAL A 609 -10.84 -43.20 -13.50
N ARG A 610 -11.64 -42.52 -12.67
CA ARG A 610 -13.11 -42.71 -12.66
C ARG A 610 -13.74 -42.41 -14.02
N ARG A 611 -13.31 -41.34 -14.69
CA ARG A 611 -13.87 -40.93 -15.98
C ARG A 611 -13.44 -41.81 -17.14
N LEU A 612 -12.16 -42.16 -17.21
CA LEU A 612 -11.67 -43.11 -18.21
C LEU A 612 -12.33 -44.48 -18.04
N THR A 613 -12.58 -44.91 -16.80
CA THR A 613 -13.37 -46.12 -16.52
C THR A 613 -14.80 -45.98 -17.06
N ALA A 614 -15.46 -44.85 -16.79
CA ALA A 614 -16.81 -44.59 -17.29
C ALA A 614 -16.88 -44.57 -18.83
N LEU A 615 -15.87 -43.99 -19.49
CA LEU A 615 -15.75 -44.02 -20.95
C LEU A 615 -15.59 -45.45 -21.45
N ARG A 616 -14.68 -46.25 -20.88
CA ARG A 616 -14.51 -47.66 -21.29
C ARG A 616 -15.76 -48.51 -21.07
N LEU A 617 -16.57 -48.20 -20.05
CA LEU A 617 -17.86 -48.87 -19.83
C LEU A 617 -18.88 -48.60 -20.96
N THR A 618 -18.71 -47.53 -21.76
CA THR A 618 -19.50 -47.33 -22.99
C THR A 618 -19.07 -48.26 -24.13
N GLY A 619 -17.92 -48.92 -24.00
CA GLY A 619 -17.36 -49.87 -24.96
C GLY A 619 -16.31 -49.28 -25.91
N VAL A 620 -15.98 -47.99 -25.77
CA VAL A 620 -14.87 -47.36 -26.52
C VAL A 620 -13.51 -47.79 -25.98
N ARG A 621 -12.49 -47.69 -26.82
CA ARG A 621 -11.09 -47.88 -26.43
C ARG A 621 -10.47 -46.54 -26.03
N VAL A 622 -9.50 -46.56 -25.12
CA VAL A 622 -8.74 -45.37 -24.73
C VAL A 622 -7.27 -45.57 -25.03
N ALA A 623 -6.64 -44.59 -25.69
CA ALA A 623 -5.20 -44.55 -25.92
C ALA A 623 -4.55 -43.45 -25.09
N LEU A 624 -3.36 -43.74 -24.55
CA LEU A 624 -2.47 -42.71 -24.00
C LEU A 624 -1.53 -42.25 -25.09
N ASP A 625 -1.53 -40.95 -25.37
CA ASP A 625 -0.79 -40.30 -26.44
C ASP A 625 0.49 -39.62 -25.95
N ASP A 626 1.46 -39.41 -26.86
CA ASP A 626 2.77 -38.79 -26.62
C ASP A 626 3.60 -39.42 -25.48
N PHE A 627 3.50 -40.74 -25.26
CA PHE A 627 4.20 -41.38 -24.15
C PHE A 627 5.73 -41.28 -24.32
N GLY A 628 6.38 -40.59 -23.37
CA GLY A 628 7.83 -40.36 -23.39
C GLY A 628 8.25 -38.90 -23.53
N ALA A 629 7.32 -38.01 -23.87
CA ALA A 629 7.58 -36.57 -23.95
C ALA A 629 7.51 -35.85 -22.58
N GLY A 630 7.03 -36.52 -21.52
CA GLY A 630 6.75 -35.92 -20.20
C GLY A 630 7.23 -36.70 -18.97
N TYR A 631 6.65 -36.39 -17.80
CA TYR A 631 7.05 -36.88 -16.45
C TYR A 631 6.11 -37.96 -15.86
N SER A 632 5.46 -38.79 -16.66
CA SER A 632 4.60 -39.85 -16.12
C SER A 632 5.40 -40.90 -15.36
N SER A 633 5.05 -41.09 -14.09
CA SER A 633 5.61 -42.20 -13.32
C SER A 633 4.99 -43.52 -13.76
N LEU A 634 5.80 -44.58 -13.84
CA LEU A 634 5.30 -45.96 -14.09
C LEU A 634 4.18 -46.36 -13.12
N GLY A 635 4.18 -45.80 -11.90
CA GLY A 635 3.14 -45.99 -10.90
C GLY A 635 1.78 -45.40 -11.31
N GLN A 636 1.76 -44.27 -12.03
CA GLN A 636 0.54 -43.67 -12.57
C GLN A 636 0.00 -44.49 -13.74
N LEU A 637 0.87 -44.86 -14.70
CA LEU A 637 0.49 -45.64 -15.88
C LEU A 637 -0.23 -46.94 -15.50
N ARG A 638 0.25 -47.64 -14.46
CA ARG A 638 -0.38 -48.88 -13.95
C ARG A 638 -1.83 -48.70 -13.47
N ARG A 639 -2.21 -47.49 -13.06
CA ARG A 639 -3.55 -47.21 -12.52
C ARG A 639 -4.53 -46.74 -13.59
N LEU A 640 -4.05 -46.33 -14.76
CA LEU A 640 -4.88 -45.77 -15.82
C LEU A 640 -5.62 -46.90 -16.56
N PRO A 641 -6.96 -46.82 -16.70
CA PRO A 641 -7.72 -47.79 -17.46
C PRO A 641 -7.63 -47.41 -18.95
N ILE A 642 -6.54 -47.81 -19.60
CA ILE A 642 -6.27 -47.59 -21.03
C ILE A 642 -6.11 -48.92 -21.76
N ASP A 643 -6.25 -48.90 -23.08
CA ASP A 643 -6.14 -50.07 -23.97
C ASP A 643 -4.91 -49.98 -24.88
N ILE A 644 -4.51 -48.75 -25.24
CA ILE A 644 -3.46 -48.47 -26.24
C ILE A 644 -2.43 -47.49 -25.65
N LEU A 645 -1.17 -47.69 -25.98
CA LEU A 645 -0.05 -46.80 -25.66
C LEU A 645 0.62 -46.34 -26.96
N LYS A 646 0.59 -45.04 -27.25
CA LYS A 646 1.23 -44.44 -28.42
C LYS A 646 2.61 -43.89 -28.02
N ILE A 647 3.66 -44.34 -28.71
CA ILE A 647 5.06 -43.98 -28.46
C ILE A 647 5.37 -42.71 -29.24
N ASP A 648 5.80 -41.66 -28.54
CA ASP A 648 6.23 -40.40 -29.17
C ASP A 648 7.41 -40.60 -30.15
N HIS A 649 7.43 -39.80 -31.21
CA HIS A 649 8.45 -39.84 -32.25
C HIS A 649 9.88 -39.71 -31.70
N SER A 650 10.10 -38.94 -30.62
CA SER A 650 11.45 -38.77 -30.05
C SER A 650 12.08 -40.09 -29.60
N LEU A 651 11.27 -41.04 -29.12
CA LEU A 651 11.71 -42.38 -28.72
C LEU A 651 11.88 -43.33 -29.90
N VAL A 652 11.24 -43.05 -31.04
CA VAL A 652 11.36 -43.80 -32.29
C VAL A 652 12.57 -43.34 -33.10
N ALA A 653 12.83 -42.03 -33.12
CA ALA A 653 13.91 -41.38 -33.86
C ALA A 653 15.28 -41.48 -33.16
N GLU A 654 15.37 -42.07 -31.97
CA GLU A 654 16.61 -42.16 -31.21
C GLU A 654 17.64 -43.07 -31.91
N HIS A 655 18.64 -42.46 -32.54
CA HIS A 655 19.77 -43.11 -33.21
C HIS A 655 20.98 -43.22 -32.26
N GLU A 656 20.88 -43.96 -31.14
CA GLU A 656 22.08 -44.30 -30.38
C GLU A 656 22.82 -45.49 -31.06
N PRO A 657 24.13 -45.36 -31.38
CA PRO A 657 24.91 -46.43 -32.00
C PRO A 657 25.35 -47.47 -30.95
N VAL A 658 24.44 -47.99 -30.15
CA VAL A 658 24.74 -49.15 -29.31
C VAL A 658 24.31 -50.40 -30.07
N ARG A 659 25.11 -50.76 -31.08
CA ARG A 659 25.14 -52.16 -31.53
C ARG A 659 25.73 -52.97 -30.38
N PRO A 660 25.02 -53.96 -29.82
CA PRO A 660 25.67 -54.96 -28.99
C PRO A 660 26.74 -55.64 -29.85
N VAL A 661 27.99 -55.61 -29.40
CA VAL A 661 29.09 -56.28 -30.10
C VAL A 661 28.75 -57.76 -30.25
N GLY A 662 28.58 -58.23 -31.49
CA GLY A 662 28.44 -59.67 -31.81
C GLY A 662 27.10 -60.15 -32.42
N ARG A 663 26.19 -59.28 -32.88
CA ARG A 663 25.02 -59.71 -33.68
C ARG A 663 24.92 -58.96 -35.01
N ASP A 664 25.12 -59.68 -36.11
CA ASP A 664 24.66 -59.26 -37.44
C ASP A 664 23.13 -59.43 -37.49
N GLY A 665 22.39 -58.38 -37.09
CA GLY A 665 20.93 -58.34 -37.05
C GLY A 665 20.37 -56.99 -37.49
N PRO A 666 19.04 -56.87 -37.72
CA PRO A 666 18.39 -55.65 -38.18
C PRO A 666 18.53 -54.48 -37.18
N ALA A 667 18.22 -53.26 -37.64
CA ALA A 667 18.29 -52.03 -36.84
C ALA A 667 17.60 -52.20 -35.47
N PHE A 668 18.23 -51.70 -34.39
CA PHE A 668 17.78 -51.87 -33.00
C PHE A 668 17.41 -50.52 -32.41
N ALA A 669 16.18 -50.39 -31.89
CA ALA A 669 15.69 -49.20 -31.17
C ALA A 669 15.44 -49.60 -29.69
N PRO A 670 16.40 -49.35 -28.78
CA PRO A 670 16.34 -49.82 -27.39
C PRO A 670 15.10 -49.30 -26.63
N MET A 671 14.73 -48.03 -26.82
CA MET A 671 13.59 -47.42 -26.13
C MET A 671 12.25 -47.99 -26.61
N VAL A 672 12.09 -48.18 -27.92
CA VAL A 672 10.90 -48.86 -28.48
C VAL A 672 10.77 -50.27 -27.90
N ASP A 673 11.84 -51.03 -27.81
CA ASP A 673 11.85 -52.38 -27.23
C ASP A 673 11.50 -52.39 -25.72
N ILE A 674 11.94 -51.38 -24.96
CA ILE A 674 11.55 -51.19 -23.55
C ILE A 674 10.06 -50.91 -23.43
N VAL A 675 9.53 -49.95 -24.20
CA VAL A 675 8.11 -49.58 -24.15
C VAL A 675 7.23 -50.73 -24.64
N MET A 676 7.66 -51.49 -25.65
CA MET A 676 7.00 -52.71 -26.12
C MET A 676 6.89 -53.76 -25.00
N ARG A 677 7.97 -54.00 -24.24
CA ARG A 677 7.95 -54.91 -23.09
C ARG A 677 7.02 -54.41 -21.98
N LEU A 678 7.03 -53.10 -21.71
CA LEU A 678 6.15 -52.48 -20.72
C LEU A 678 4.67 -52.64 -21.13
N GLY A 679 4.33 -52.31 -22.37
CA GLY A 679 2.99 -52.47 -22.92
C GLY A 679 2.52 -53.92 -22.81
N HIS A 680 3.37 -54.89 -23.18
CA HIS A 680 3.04 -56.31 -23.05
C HIS A 680 2.78 -56.75 -21.60
N GLN A 681 3.60 -56.29 -20.65
CA GLN A 681 3.42 -56.61 -19.23
C GLN A 681 2.15 -55.99 -18.62
N LEU A 682 1.72 -54.84 -19.16
CA LEU A 682 0.49 -54.15 -18.74
C LEU A 682 -0.75 -54.59 -19.55
N GLY A 683 -0.58 -55.45 -20.56
CA GLY A 683 -1.67 -55.89 -21.43
C GLY A 683 -2.17 -54.81 -22.41
N LEU A 684 -1.32 -53.85 -22.76
CA LEU A 684 -1.63 -52.74 -23.66
C LEU A 684 -1.18 -53.04 -25.10
N GLU A 685 -1.96 -52.59 -26.08
CA GLU A 685 -1.47 -52.49 -27.46
C GLU A 685 -0.55 -51.28 -27.61
N VAL A 686 0.47 -51.38 -28.45
CA VAL A 686 1.46 -50.32 -28.63
C VAL A 686 1.45 -49.85 -30.09
N ILE A 687 1.44 -48.54 -30.29
CA ILE A 687 1.53 -47.88 -31.59
C ILE A 687 2.81 -47.04 -31.60
N ALA A 688 3.64 -47.20 -32.62
CA ALA A 688 4.81 -46.32 -32.81
C ALA A 688 4.44 -45.13 -33.69
N GLU A 689 4.59 -43.91 -33.18
CA GLU A 689 4.26 -42.69 -33.90
C GLU A 689 5.46 -42.03 -34.57
N GLY A 690 5.16 -41.16 -35.52
CA GLY A 690 6.16 -40.38 -36.24
C GLY A 690 7.12 -41.20 -37.10
N VAL A 691 6.81 -42.44 -37.46
CA VAL A 691 7.69 -43.24 -38.34
C VAL A 691 7.82 -42.54 -39.70
N THR A 692 9.02 -42.05 -40.01
CA THR A 692 9.32 -41.28 -41.23
C THR A 692 10.24 -42.04 -42.18
N THR A 693 11.12 -42.90 -41.66
CA THR A 693 12.13 -43.60 -42.46
C THR A 693 11.93 -45.12 -42.51
N PRO A 694 12.34 -45.80 -43.60
CA PRO A 694 12.36 -47.26 -43.65
C PRO A 694 13.22 -47.91 -42.55
N THR A 695 14.25 -47.20 -42.07
CA THR A 695 15.12 -47.66 -40.98
C THR A 695 14.36 -47.70 -39.65
N GLU A 696 13.62 -46.63 -39.32
CA GLU A 696 12.72 -46.60 -38.15
C GLU A 696 11.67 -47.71 -38.24
N LEU A 697 11.06 -47.90 -39.41
CA LEU A 697 10.10 -48.98 -39.63
C LEU A 697 10.71 -50.36 -39.33
N ALA A 698 11.92 -50.62 -39.82
CA ALA A 698 12.61 -51.88 -39.56
C ALA A 698 12.87 -52.11 -38.07
N ALA A 699 13.25 -51.05 -37.34
CA ALA A 699 13.50 -51.12 -35.90
C ALA A 699 12.20 -51.35 -35.09
N VAL A 700 11.12 -50.64 -35.44
CA VAL A 700 9.78 -50.79 -34.83
C VAL A 700 9.22 -52.20 -35.06
N VAL A 701 9.38 -52.74 -36.27
CA VAL A 701 8.99 -54.12 -36.60
C VAL A 701 9.85 -55.14 -35.83
N ALA A 702 11.16 -54.92 -35.74
CA ALA A 702 12.07 -55.81 -35.00
C ALA A 702 11.76 -55.84 -33.49
N ALA A 703 11.31 -54.72 -32.92
CA ALA A 703 10.84 -54.63 -31.53
C ALA A 703 9.47 -55.31 -31.30
N GLY A 704 8.81 -55.81 -32.35
CA GLY A 704 7.54 -56.53 -32.27
C GLY A 704 6.30 -55.63 -32.25
N CYS A 705 6.43 -54.35 -32.64
CA CYS A 705 5.30 -53.44 -32.69
C CYS A 705 4.32 -53.84 -33.81
N ARG A 706 3.02 -53.87 -33.49
CA ARG A 706 1.95 -54.32 -34.40
C ARG A 706 1.35 -53.19 -35.22
N PHE A 707 1.53 -51.95 -34.79
CA PHE A 707 0.91 -50.79 -35.41
C PHE A 707 1.93 -49.64 -35.52
N GLY A 708 1.89 -48.93 -36.64
CA GLY A 708 2.73 -47.76 -36.88
C GLY A 708 1.94 -46.62 -37.51
N GLN A 709 2.31 -45.40 -37.15
CA GLN A 709 1.77 -44.16 -37.70
C GLN A 709 2.92 -43.19 -37.99
N GLY A 710 2.77 -42.37 -39.02
CA GLY A 710 3.80 -41.40 -39.43
C GLY A 710 3.82 -41.14 -40.93
N ALA A 711 4.68 -40.19 -41.33
CA ALA A 711 4.79 -39.72 -42.71
C ALA A 711 5.12 -40.83 -43.72
N LEU A 712 5.75 -41.94 -43.27
CA LEU A 712 6.05 -43.10 -44.12
C LEU A 712 4.78 -43.83 -44.60
N PHE A 713 3.71 -43.82 -43.80
CA PHE A 713 2.45 -44.48 -44.12
C PHE A 713 1.44 -43.53 -44.76
N GLY A 714 1.52 -42.24 -44.43
CA GLY A 714 0.67 -41.20 -44.99
C GLY A 714 0.59 -39.98 -44.07
N TRP A 715 0.33 -38.82 -44.67
CA TRP A 715 -0.02 -37.61 -43.94
C TRP A 715 -1.52 -37.61 -43.58
N GLY A 716 -1.96 -36.66 -42.76
CA GLY A 716 -3.40 -36.43 -42.58
C GLY A 716 -4.04 -36.01 -43.90
N VAL A 717 -4.87 -36.87 -44.47
CA VAL A 717 -5.50 -36.70 -45.79
C VAL A 717 -7.03 -36.56 -45.69
N PRO A 718 -7.72 -36.00 -46.70
CA PRO A 718 -9.18 -36.04 -46.76
C PRO A 718 -9.71 -37.48 -46.73
N ALA A 719 -10.94 -37.66 -46.28
CA ALA A 719 -11.55 -38.98 -46.10
C ALA A 719 -11.50 -39.84 -47.37
N GLU A 720 -11.74 -39.24 -48.53
CA GLU A 720 -11.78 -39.92 -49.84
C GLU A 720 -10.43 -40.51 -50.23
N HIS A 721 -9.33 -39.92 -49.76
CA HIS A 721 -7.99 -40.43 -50.02
C HIS A 721 -7.67 -41.65 -49.15
N LEU A 722 -8.12 -41.63 -47.89
CA LEU A 722 -7.97 -42.78 -47.01
C LEU A 722 -8.86 -43.94 -47.46
N GLU A 723 -10.06 -43.66 -47.96
CA GLU A 723 -10.95 -44.66 -48.61
C GLU A 723 -10.22 -45.39 -49.73
N ALA A 724 -9.60 -44.66 -50.65
CA ALA A 724 -8.81 -45.26 -51.72
C ALA A 724 -7.65 -46.13 -51.21
N MET A 725 -7.01 -45.76 -50.10
CA MET A 725 -5.97 -46.58 -49.46
C MET A 725 -6.53 -47.87 -48.86
N LEU A 726 -7.72 -47.81 -48.23
CA LEU A 726 -8.41 -48.97 -47.67
C LEU A 726 -8.90 -49.93 -48.78
N GLU A 727 -9.43 -49.42 -49.88
CA GLU A 727 -9.84 -50.20 -51.06
C GLU A 727 -8.64 -50.90 -51.73
N ALA A 728 -7.52 -50.20 -51.90
CA ALA A 728 -6.31 -50.78 -52.47
C ALA A 728 -5.77 -51.94 -51.61
N ALA A 729 -5.88 -51.84 -50.28
CA ALA A 729 -5.43 -52.87 -49.35
C ALA A 729 -6.34 -54.12 -49.31
N THR A 730 -7.59 -54.01 -49.76
CA THR A 730 -8.59 -55.10 -49.76
C THR A 730 -8.76 -55.75 -51.14
N SER A 731 -8.13 -55.22 -52.19
CA SER A 731 -8.23 -55.74 -53.56
C SER A 731 -7.61 -57.15 -53.75
N PRO A 732 -8.28 -58.08 -54.48
CA PRO A 732 -7.87 -59.50 -54.58
C PRO A 732 -6.47 -59.79 -55.17
N GLY A 733 -5.84 -58.81 -55.83
CA GLY A 733 -4.50 -58.93 -56.43
C GLY A 733 -3.35 -58.84 -55.43
N ALA A 734 -3.61 -58.48 -54.16
CA ALA A 734 -2.60 -58.28 -53.12
C ALA A 734 -2.60 -59.38 -52.04
N ARG A 735 -2.69 -60.66 -52.42
CA ARG A 735 -2.39 -61.78 -51.50
C ARG A 735 -0.90 -62.17 -51.61
N PRO A 736 -0.10 -62.07 -50.53
CA PRO A 736 1.14 -62.83 -50.45
C PRO A 736 0.82 -64.33 -50.37
N VAL A 737 1.67 -65.15 -50.99
CA VAL A 737 1.69 -66.62 -50.90
C VAL A 737 1.69 -67.04 -49.42
N PRO A 738 0.96 -68.11 -49.01
CA PRO A 738 1.02 -68.58 -47.63
C PRO A 738 2.44 -69.03 -47.30
N VAL A 739 3.07 -68.40 -46.32
CA VAL A 739 4.32 -68.89 -45.74
C VAL A 739 3.99 -70.16 -44.97
N SER A 740 4.61 -71.26 -45.38
CA SER A 740 4.55 -72.57 -44.73
C SER A 740 4.90 -72.48 -43.24
N ALA A 741 4.09 -73.11 -42.39
CA ALA A 741 4.31 -73.20 -40.95
C ALA A 741 5.69 -73.80 -40.61
N PRO A 742 6.44 -73.25 -39.64
CA PRO A 742 7.63 -73.89 -39.11
C PRO A 742 7.27 -75.12 -38.25
N PRO A 743 8.17 -76.13 -38.15
CA PRO A 743 7.86 -77.43 -37.55
C PRO A 743 7.60 -77.33 -36.05
N SER A 744 6.68 -78.16 -35.58
CA SER A 744 6.30 -78.36 -34.18
C SER A 744 7.51 -78.53 -33.26
N ALA A 745 7.73 -77.54 -32.38
CA ALA A 745 8.61 -77.72 -31.23
C ALA A 745 7.90 -78.60 -30.19
N THR A 746 8.56 -79.70 -29.84
CA THR A 746 8.27 -80.59 -28.72
C THR A 746 8.01 -79.83 -27.40
N PRO A 747 7.07 -80.30 -26.55
CA PRO A 747 6.71 -79.61 -25.32
C PRO A 747 7.83 -79.69 -24.27
N PRO A 748 8.13 -78.61 -23.53
CA PRO A 748 9.02 -78.70 -22.38
C PRO A 748 8.31 -79.46 -21.24
N SER A 749 9.11 -80.32 -20.61
CA SER A 749 8.82 -81.24 -19.53
C SER A 749 8.16 -80.60 -18.30
N VAL A 750 7.17 -81.31 -17.76
CA VAL A 750 6.55 -81.14 -16.45
C VAL A 750 7.61 -81.04 -15.33
N PRO A 751 7.60 -79.99 -14.48
CA PRO A 751 8.19 -80.07 -13.16
C PRO A 751 7.19 -80.69 -12.17
N ARG A 752 7.72 -81.69 -11.46
CA ARG A 752 7.19 -82.44 -10.31
C ARG A 752 6.27 -81.62 -9.37
N ARG A 753 5.10 -82.21 -9.04
CA ARG A 753 4.30 -81.90 -7.85
C ARG A 753 5.14 -81.98 -6.57
N LEU A 754 4.84 -81.12 -5.61
CA LEU A 754 4.81 -81.35 -4.14
C LEU A 754 4.26 -80.09 -3.44
N PRO A 755 3.73 -80.18 -2.20
CA PRO A 755 2.38 -80.62 -1.83
C PRO A 755 1.48 -79.46 -1.35
N ALA A 756 0.17 -79.74 -1.28
CA ALA A 756 -0.84 -78.85 -0.71
C ALA A 756 -0.67 -78.67 0.81
N LEU A 757 -0.88 -77.45 1.30
CA LEU A 757 -1.08 -77.11 2.71
C LEU A 757 -2.20 -76.04 2.83
N PRO A 758 -2.87 -75.94 3.99
CA PRO A 758 -4.32 -76.15 4.08
C PRO A 758 -5.16 -74.87 4.14
N VAL A 759 -6.44 -75.05 3.83
CA VAL A 759 -7.55 -74.15 4.19
C VAL A 759 -7.59 -73.96 5.71
N GLN A 760 -7.58 -72.72 6.19
CA GLN A 760 -8.02 -72.38 7.54
C GLN A 760 -9.11 -71.29 7.53
N ARG A 761 -10.12 -71.60 8.34
CA ARG A 761 -11.41 -70.96 8.57
C ARG A 761 -11.32 -69.54 9.12
N SER A 762 -12.41 -68.83 8.83
CA SER A 762 -13.05 -67.73 9.58
C SER A 762 -13.04 -67.90 11.11
N LEU A 763 -12.90 -66.77 11.81
CA LEU A 763 -13.36 -66.44 13.18
C LEU A 763 -13.47 -64.90 13.21
N GLU A 764 -14.65 -64.29 13.12
CA GLU A 764 -15.55 -63.89 14.23
C GLU A 764 -14.94 -62.90 15.25
N THR A 765 -15.47 -61.66 15.18
CA THR A 765 -15.92 -60.74 16.26
C THR A 765 -15.75 -61.20 17.72
N ALA A 766 -15.31 -60.41 18.72
CA ALA A 766 -15.83 -59.17 19.34
C ALA A 766 -14.99 -58.89 20.65
N PRO A 767 -15.33 -58.02 21.64
CA PRO A 767 -16.05 -56.72 21.68
C PRO A 767 -15.35 -55.59 22.52
N GLU A 768 -15.93 -54.37 22.36
CA GLU A 768 -16.24 -53.27 23.31
C GLU A 768 -15.30 -52.78 24.43
N GLN A 769 -15.16 -51.43 24.47
CA GLN A 769 -15.58 -50.48 25.54
C GLN A 769 -14.64 -49.25 25.45
N GLY A 770 -15.03 -47.98 25.46
CA GLY A 770 -16.28 -47.27 25.67
C GLY A 770 -15.92 -45.85 26.14
N GLN A 771 -16.54 -44.79 25.61
CA GLN A 771 -16.98 -43.62 26.38
C GLN A 771 -17.67 -42.58 25.48
N SER A 772 -18.91 -42.29 25.84
CA SER A 772 -19.76 -41.22 25.33
C SER A 772 -19.64 -39.96 26.18
N GLY A 773 -19.96 -38.81 25.58
CA GLY A 773 -20.48 -37.61 26.25
C GLY A 773 -20.80 -36.54 25.21
N ALA A 774 -22.04 -36.48 24.71
CA ALA A 774 -23.10 -35.52 25.12
C ALA A 774 -22.74 -34.05 24.82
N ALA A 775 -23.26 -33.45 23.74
CA ALA A 775 -24.54 -32.73 23.64
C ALA A 775 -24.55 -31.31 24.25
N SER A 776 -24.75 -30.29 23.40
CA SER A 776 -25.63 -29.14 23.70
C SER A 776 -25.90 -28.32 22.45
N ALA A 777 -27.19 -28.20 22.13
CA ALA A 777 -27.76 -27.18 21.26
C ALA A 777 -27.56 -25.77 21.84
N ARG A 778 -27.60 -24.74 20.97
CA ARG A 778 -28.24 -23.45 21.25
C ARG A 778 -28.59 -22.73 19.95
N THR A 779 -29.87 -22.44 19.84
CA THR A 779 -30.56 -21.49 18.97
C THR A 779 -30.17 -20.05 19.30
N GLY A 780 -30.26 -19.16 18.30
CA GLY A 780 -30.12 -17.71 18.46
C GLY A 780 -30.36 -16.96 17.15
N GLU A 781 -31.61 -16.53 16.97
CA GLU A 781 -32.15 -15.81 15.82
C GLU A 781 -32.05 -14.28 16.03
N TYR A 782 -32.22 -13.50 14.94
CA TYR A 782 -32.45 -12.05 14.80
C TYR A 782 -31.27 -11.06 14.66
N GLY A 783 -31.25 -10.39 13.49
CA GLY A 783 -30.53 -9.15 13.23
C GLY A 783 -30.68 -8.65 11.78
N ARG A 784 -31.81 -8.00 11.47
CA ARG A 784 -32.15 -7.39 10.18
C ARG A 784 -31.26 -6.17 9.82
N SER A 785 -31.00 -6.04 8.51
CA SER A 785 -30.93 -4.81 7.70
C SER A 785 -29.77 -3.83 7.93
N VAL A 786 -29.01 -3.50 6.87
CA VAL A 786 -29.01 -2.15 6.23
C VAL A 786 -28.40 -2.26 4.82
N ASN A 787 -29.14 -1.77 3.81
CA ASN A 787 -28.70 -1.46 2.46
C ASN A 787 -27.61 -0.38 2.45
N GLN A 788 -26.52 -0.57 1.69
CA GLN A 788 -25.83 0.53 1.01
C GLN A 788 -25.45 0.15 -0.41
N HIS A 789 -26.20 0.71 -1.36
CA HIS A 789 -25.75 0.95 -2.72
C HIS A 789 -24.57 1.92 -2.71
N VAL A 790 -23.44 1.54 -3.30
CA VAL A 790 -22.48 2.49 -3.89
C VAL A 790 -22.06 1.92 -5.24
N GLY A 791 -22.24 2.75 -6.27
CA GLY A 791 -22.17 2.37 -7.68
C GLY A 791 -20.77 1.98 -8.16
N SER A 792 -20.77 1.00 -9.06
CA SER A 792 -19.72 0.73 -10.03
C SER A 792 -19.52 1.98 -10.89
N VAL A 793 -18.32 2.56 -10.85
CA VAL A 793 -17.87 3.56 -11.80
C VAL A 793 -16.96 2.86 -12.80
N ASP A 794 -17.42 2.88 -14.03
CA ASP A 794 -16.81 2.37 -15.26
C ASP A 794 -15.53 3.18 -15.57
N SER A 795 -14.36 2.57 -15.37
CA SER A 795 -13.03 3.17 -15.55
C SER A 795 -12.56 3.19 -17.01
N SER A 796 -13.49 3.12 -17.96
CA SER A 796 -13.23 3.03 -19.40
C SER A 796 -13.25 4.37 -20.16
N ARG A 797 -13.35 5.54 -19.49
CA ARG A 797 -13.66 6.82 -20.19
C ARG A 797 -12.82 8.06 -19.91
N GLU A 798 -11.73 8.00 -19.15
CA GLU A 798 -10.87 9.19 -18.91
C GLU A 798 -9.48 9.09 -19.55
N MET A 799 -9.39 8.47 -20.73
CA MET A 799 -8.14 8.38 -21.51
C MET A 799 -8.03 9.45 -22.63
N ARG A 800 -8.82 10.53 -22.57
CA ARG A 800 -8.69 11.69 -23.47
C ARG A 800 -8.90 12.99 -22.70
N GLN A 801 -7.89 13.43 -21.95
CA GLN A 801 -7.57 14.84 -21.66
C GLN A 801 -6.45 14.91 -20.62
N ALA A 802 -5.21 14.96 -21.10
CA ALA A 802 -4.06 15.58 -20.44
C ALA A 802 -3.08 15.99 -21.54
#